data_AF-A0A929F9Q2-F1
#
_entry.id   AF-A0A929F9Q2-F1
#
_cell.length_a   1.000
_cell.length_b   1.000
_cell.length_c   1.000
_cell.angle_alpha   90.00
_cell.angle_beta   90.00
_cell.angle_gamma   90.00
#
_symmetry.space_group_name_H-M   'P 1'
#
loop_
_entity.id
_entity.type
_entity.pdbx_description
1 polymer ?
#
loop_
_entity_poly.entity_id
_entity_poly.type
_entity_poly.pdbx_seq_one_letter_code
_entity_poly.pdbx_strand_id
1 'polypeptide(L)'
;MARKWFSFLRSVHSLKRTTGLHLIRHSLVVFLLGLFLAVGVTPVFSQVSVTTQITQSVVNAEQLVNVAQEAYEVGQYNDAIQSLNGAIEVFRMGGETSHQSLAITLTNLGNVQLALGQPEMALVTWEESRKIFNELQDQSGVIRSQVYQTRALRDLGLNLRACEVFGEAVLDINGLKCEYLAREKPRSQIIAALRNEPSPVSAIGLHTLGDILRAVGELDASYDVLSSALDNLKAGDITYSLQAEANIRLSLANTLRAKGNLERDRQASPVYDYVPWGYVKSEGFSASDNCGDIDDLSCYAAATREYQNAIGVIETTSQNLTLPSSILKLQIKLNLLRFYIEQGNTFDAINLWEKSLKTIEIERLPSNRTTIYASINLAKSLAYLKELESKDSANHDLPSWKVIEATLEKAFDDAQNLSYEDNLAQSYALGNLAGLYEYCGSREEEQTCNLTLSYNSLIQKSKELTQTALVLAQPDENPDIAYQWQWQLGRLEEAQNNSKVAIDYYSNAIETLESVRSNLLVVNSDVQFSFRDNIEPLYRGGVNLLLQPGKYQDLEKARRLIDNLQLAELENFLQCNWQSNERIPLDQLVEADNSSAVIYPILLENRLDVIVKTPHSIALYSHEDVNKNEVENTVGELRQLLVKRRPSLKRLHKLSNKLYAWLIRDAEKNNAWDPGKTKTLIFVLDGPFRDIPMSTLYDIDSESYLIEKYAVSLSVGLELPVLNQKSQLKALVTGQSQDTGFSGFNALGGVDAELGIIKNVLQGSDNVDYLEITSQSLNRDSLFDAAAASNYDIIHLATHGKFSSDPEDTFIIPAPGQKIFLSELDDLFQSNPQNVVQLLVLSACQTATGDKRAILGLSGVTIQSGVRSSVGTLWSVDDIATAVFMKLFYENIGKSSGIAEALQQAQISFLRGGEEGYENYRRYRDSRFWAPYMIVGNWQKVIEF
;
A
#
# COMPACT_ATOMS: atom_id res chain seq x y z
N MET A 1 30.11 5.98 -2.29
CA MET A 1 30.05 6.55 -0.92
C MET A 1 31.39 6.40 -0.17
N ALA A 2 32.51 6.90 -0.74
CA ALA A 2 33.85 6.74 -0.12
C ALA A 2 34.76 7.99 -0.27
N ARG A 3 34.17 9.20 -0.38
CA ARG A 3 34.93 10.46 -0.56
C ARG A 3 34.41 11.68 0.20
N LYS A 4 33.52 11.52 1.18
CA LYS A 4 32.99 12.64 2.01
C LYS A 4 33.34 12.57 3.51
N TRP A 5 34.18 11.64 3.94
CA TRP A 5 34.59 11.53 5.35
C TRP A 5 35.89 12.28 5.72
N PHE A 6 36.64 12.81 4.75
CA PHE A 6 37.99 13.36 4.99
C PHE A 6 38.07 14.89 5.15
N SER A 7 36.98 15.66 5.01
CA SER A 7 37.02 17.12 5.17
C SER A 7 36.52 17.64 6.53
N PHE A 8 35.93 16.78 7.37
CA PHE A 8 35.42 17.19 8.70
C PHE A 8 36.50 17.19 9.80
N LEU A 9 37.61 16.47 9.60
CA LEU A 9 38.70 16.38 10.59
C LEU A 9 39.78 17.46 10.47
N ARG A 10 39.58 18.52 9.67
CA ARG A 10 40.57 19.61 9.47
C ARG A 10 40.24 20.98 10.06
N SER A 11 39.11 21.15 10.76
CA SER A 11 38.70 22.46 11.30
C SER A 11 38.67 22.58 12.82
N VAL A 12 39.41 21.75 13.57
CA VAL A 12 39.58 21.91 15.04
C VAL A 12 41.06 21.92 15.45
N HIS A 13 41.91 22.57 14.66
CA HIS A 13 43.32 22.81 15.00
C HIS A 13 43.73 24.26 14.74
N SER A 14 43.08 25.19 15.43
CA SER A 14 43.53 26.58 15.50
C SER A 14 42.80 27.31 16.62
N LEU A 15 43.26 27.14 17.88
CA LEU A 15 43.28 28.19 18.91
C LEU A 15 43.92 27.63 20.20
N LYS A 16 45.24 27.78 20.28
CA LYS A 16 46.01 27.71 21.53
C LYS A 16 46.35 29.13 21.94
N ARG A 17 45.76 29.62 23.03
CA ARG A 17 46.37 30.40 24.14
C ARG A 17 45.30 31.25 24.82
N THR A 18 44.93 30.87 26.05
CA THR A 18 45.12 31.69 27.27
C THR A 18 44.67 30.90 28.50
N THR A 19 45.65 30.65 29.38
CA THR A 19 45.57 30.62 30.86
C THR A 19 44.41 29.91 31.58
N GLY A 20 44.78 28.83 32.28
CA GLY A 20 44.43 28.64 33.70
C GLY A 20 43.25 27.72 34.00
N LEU A 21 43.49 26.41 34.18
CA LEU A 21 42.71 25.54 35.08
C LEU A 21 43.34 24.14 35.18
N HIS A 22 44.59 24.08 35.68
CA HIS A 22 45.21 22.85 36.18
C HIS A 22 44.82 22.68 37.66
N LEU A 23 43.61 22.19 37.97
CA LEU A 23 43.31 21.71 39.33
C LEU A 23 42.07 20.82 39.51
N ILE A 24 41.28 20.50 38.48
CA ILE A 24 40.04 19.71 38.68
C ILE A 24 40.14 18.27 38.14
N ARG A 25 41.22 17.92 37.44
CA ARG A 25 41.38 16.58 36.83
C ARG A 25 41.93 15.48 37.75
N HIS A 26 42.40 15.82 38.96
CA HIS A 26 42.91 14.83 39.93
C HIS A 26 41.93 14.49 41.06
N SER A 27 40.80 15.20 41.17
CA SER A 27 39.79 14.93 42.20
C SER A 27 38.71 13.93 41.75
N LEU A 28 38.52 13.72 40.43
CA LEU A 28 37.51 12.77 39.93
C LEU A 28 38.00 11.31 39.86
N VAL A 29 39.31 11.11 39.63
CA VAL A 29 39.90 9.75 39.51
C VAL A 29 40.09 9.09 40.88
N VAL A 30 40.28 9.88 41.95
CA VAL A 30 40.36 9.36 43.33
C VAL A 30 38.97 9.11 43.93
N PHE A 31 37.91 9.76 43.41
CA PHE A 31 36.53 9.50 43.86
C PHE A 31 35.94 8.23 43.24
N LEU A 32 36.32 7.88 42.01
CA LEU A 32 35.86 6.66 41.33
C LEU A 32 36.59 5.38 41.76
N LEU A 33 37.75 5.48 42.42
CA LEU A 33 38.48 4.35 43.01
C LEU A 33 38.17 4.11 44.50
N GLY A 34 37.41 5.01 45.14
CA GLY A 34 37.04 4.92 46.56
C GLY A 34 35.68 4.26 46.84
N LEU A 35 34.81 4.08 45.84
CA LEU A 35 33.46 3.51 46.05
C LEU A 35 33.39 1.98 45.95
N PHE A 36 34.51 1.31 45.61
CA PHE A 36 34.59 -0.16 45.52
C PHE A 36 35.15 -0.84 46.78
N LEU A 37 35.38 -0.10 47.87
CA LEU A 37 35.98 -0.60 49.11
C LEU A 37 35.29 -0.07 50.38
N ALA A 38 33.98 -0.29 50.51
CA ALA A 38 33.30 -0.35 51.81
C ALA A 38 31.83 -0.78 51.62
N VAL A 39 31.55 -2.07 51.84
CA VAL A 39 30.45 -2.67 52.63
C VAL A 39 30.52 -4.17 52.30
N GLY A 40 31.47 -4.84 52.96
CA GLY A 40 31.48 -6.29 53.08
C GLY A 40 30.55 -6.67 54.21
N VAL A 41 29.29 -6.95 53.90
CA VAL A 41 28.41 -7.74 54.77
C VAL A 41 28.34 -9.11 54.11
N THR A 42 29.17 -10.03 54.60
CA THR A 42 29.04 -11.45 54.27
C THR A 42 27.76 -11.98 54.91
N PRO A 43 26.80 -12.54 54.16
CA PRO A 43 25.78 -13.37 54.77
C PRO A 43 26.47 -14.63 55.32
N VAL A 44 26.43 -14.81 56.63
CA VAL A 44 26.75 -16.08 57.28
C VAL A 44 25.61 -17.03 56.92
N PHE A 45 25.75 -17.76 55.82
CA PHE A 45 24.97 -18.97 55.61
C PHE A 45 25.52 -20.02 56.58
N SER A 46 24.71 -20.40 57.56
CA SER A 46 24.96 -21.62 58.33
C SER A 46 24.99 -22.79 57.34
N GLN A 47 26.14 -23.44 57.19
CA GLN A 47 26.19 -24.75 56.57
C GLN A 47 25.52 -25.74 57.53
N VAL A 48 24.21 -25.92 57.36
CA VAL A 48 23.59 -27.19 57.73
C VAL A 48 24.07 -28.17 56.69
N SER A 49 25.03 -29.02 57.07
CA SER A 49 25.41 -30.19 56.29
C SER A 49 24.23 -31.17 56.28
N VAL A 50 23.27 -30.95 55.39
CA VAL A 50 22.37 -32.02 54.98
C VAL A 50 23.21 -32.89 54.05
N THR A 51 23.73 -33.98 54.60
CA THR A 51 24.21 -35.13 53.81
C THR A 51 23.00 -35.77 53.13
N THR A 52 22.48 -35.13 52.09
CA THR A 52 21.69 -35.83 51.09
C THR A 52 22.69 -36.64 50.28
N GLN A 53 22.62 -37.97 50.41
CA GLN A 53 23.23 -38.87 49.46
C GLN A 53 22.74 -38.47 48.08
N ILE A 54 23.58 -37.80 47.29
CA ILE A 54 23.36 -37.65 45.85
C ILE A 54 23.62 -39.03 45.27
N THR A 55 22.58 -39.87 45.26
CA THR A 55 22.38 -40.76 44.13
C THR A 55 22.41 -39.87 42.89
N GLN A 56 23.45 -40.00 42.06
CA GLN A 56 23.43 -39.48 40.69
C GLN A 56 22.20 -40.07 39.99
N SER A 57 21.06 -39.40 40.06
CA SER A 57 20.01 -39.60 39.08
C SER A 57 20.62 -39.09 37.78
N VAL A 58 20.94 -40.00 36.87
CA VAL A 58 21.26 -39.67 35.49
C VAL A 58 20.14 -38.73 35.02
N VAL A 59 20.46 -37.45 34.80
CA VAL A 59 19.47 -36.51 34.28
C VAL A 59 19.13 -37.00 32.89
N ASN A 60 17.95 -37.58 32.74
CA ASN A 60 17.50 -38.13 31.47
C ASN A 60 17.10 -36.98 30.56
N ALA A 61 17.85 -36.77 29.47
CA ALA A 61 17.58 -35.70 28.51
C ALA A 61 16.17 -35.80 27.90
N GLU A 62 15.66 -37.01 27.66
CA GLU A 62 14.28 -37.21 27.17
C GLU A 62 13.25 -36.77 28.21
N GLN A 63 13.53 -36.97 29.50
CA GLN A 63 12.66 -36.52 30.56
C GLN A 63 12.63 -34.99 30.64
N LEU A 64 13.77 -34.32 30.43
CA LEU A 64 13.82 -32.86 30.32
C LEU A 64 13.02 -32.33 29.12
N VAL A 65 13.06 -33.02 27.98
CA VAL A 65 12.24 -32.66 26.80
C VAL A 65 10.75 -32.82 27.11
N ASN A 66 10.33 -33.88 27.80
CA ASN A 66 8.93 -34.07 28.19
C ASN A 66 8.46 -32.99 29.19
N VAL A 67 9.28 -32.66 30.19
CA VAL A 67 9.00 -31.55 31.12
C VAL A 67 8.87 -30.23 30.36
N ALA A 68 9.72 -30.01 29.36
CA ALA A 68 9.62 -28.81 28.53
C ALA A 68 8.32 -28.78 27.71
N GLN A 69 7.87 -29.92 27.19
CA GLN A 69 6.61 -30.03 26.46
C GLN A 69 5.42 -29.73 27.37
N GLU A 70 5.38 -30.30 28.57
CA GLU A 70 4.34 -30.00 29.57
C GLU A 70 4.34 -28.51 29.94
N ALA A 71 5.52 -27.94 30.21
CA ALA A 71 5.68 -26.52 30.49
C ALA A 71 5.21 -25.64 29.32
N TYR A 72 5.51 -26.02 28.08
CA TYR A 72 5.04 -25.32 26.88
C TYR A 72 3.52 -25.34 26.74
N GLU A 73 2.87 -26.48 27.02
CA GLU A 73 1.41 -26.64 26.91
C GLU A 73 0.63 -25.78 27.91
N VAL A 74 1.23 -25.49 29.07
CA VAL A 74 0.68 -24.61 30.11
C VAL A 74 1.21 -23.16 30.04
N GLY A 75 2.08 -22.85 29.07
CA GLY A 75 2.62 -21.50 28.85
C GLY A 75 3.78 -21.07 29.73
N GLN A 76 4.41 -22.00 30.45
CA GLN A 76 5.63 -21.77 31.21
C GLN A 76 6.85 -21.78 30.28
N TYR A 77 6.92 -20.83 29.37
CA TYR A 77 7.94 -20.81 28.31
C TYR A 77 9.37 -20.71 28.84
N ASN A 78 9.60 -19.98 29.94
CA ASN A 78 10.93 -19.89 30.56
C ASN A 78 11.38 -21.24 31.15
N ASP A 79 10.47 -21.97 31.80
CA ASP A 79 10.75 -23.30 32.35
C ASP A 79 10.98 -24.32 31.23
N ALA A 80 10.22 -24.19 30.12
CA ALA A 80 10.43 -24.99 28.92
C ALA A 80 11.80 -24.71 28.27
N ILE A 81 12.20 -23.43 28.12
CA ILE A 81 13.53 -23.05 27.61
C ILE A 81 14.64 -23.61 28.51
N GLN A 82 14.51 -23.46 29.83
CA GLN A 82 15.49 -23.99 30.78
C GLN A 82 15.64 -25.51 30.66
N SER A 83 14.52 -26.23 30.57
CA SER A 83 14.51 -27.68 30.42
C SER A 83 15.10 -28.14 29.09
N LEU A 84 14.77 -27.46 27.98
CA LEU A 84 15.33 -27.74 26.65
C LEU A 84 16.83 -27.45 26.58
N ASN A 85 17.30 -26.35 27.17
CA ASN A 85 18.72 -26.03 27.23
C ASN A 85 19.49 -27.10 28.03
N GLY A 86 18.94 -27.57 29.15
CA GLY A 86 19.52 -28.69 29.89
C GLY A 86 19.57 -29.99 29.07
N ALA A 87 18.54 -30.30 28.30
CA ALA A 87 18.52 -31.45 27.40
C ALA A 87 19.56 -31.31 26.27
N ILE A 88 19.70 -30.11 25.68
CA ILE A 88 20.67 -29.78 24.63
C ILE A 88 22.10 -29.99 25.13
N GLU A 89 22.43 -29.55 26.36
CA GLU A 89 23.75 -29.78 26.95
C GLU A 89 24.06 -31.27 27.05
N VAL A 90 23.10 -32.08 27.53
CA VAL A 90 23.26 -33.54 27.64
C VAL A 90 23.43 -34.19 26.26
N PHE A 91 22.61 -33.84 25.27
CA PHE A 91 22.73 -34.40 23.92
C PHE A 91 24.00 -33.97 23.20
N ARG A 92 24.49 -32.74 23.41
CA ARG A 92 25.81 -32.30 22.90
C ARG A 92 26.96 -33.11 23.49
N MET A 93 26.87 -33.50 24.77
CA MET A 93 27.87 -34.37 25.42
C MET A 93 27.82 -35.83 24.94
N GLY A 94 26.68 -36.29 24.41
CA GLY A 94 26.48 -37.65 23.91
C GLY A 94 27.15 -37.96 22.56
N GLY A 95 27.64 -36.94 21.83
CA GLY A 95 28.29 -37.10 20.53
C GLY A 95 27.35 -37.56 19.41
N GLU A 96 27.88 -38.23 18.38
CA GLU A 96 27.15 -38.59 17.15
C GLU A 96 25.86 -39.39 17.40
N THR A 97 25.82 -40.23 18.45
CA THR A 97 24.64 -41.05 18.79
C THR A 97 23.44 -40.23 19.28
N SER A 98 23.66 -38.96 19.63
CA SER A 98 22.63 -38.05 20.14
C SER A 98 22.25 -36.93 19.16
N HIS A 99 22.86 -36.87 17.97
CA HIS A 99 22.66 -35.79 17.00
C HIS A 99 21.20 -35.65 16.56
N GLN A 100 20.48 -36.76 16.36
CA GLN A 100 19.07 -36.70 15.97
C GLN A 100 18.20 -36.10 17.09
N SER A 101 18.38 -36.54 18.34
CA SER A 101 17.67 -35.99 19.49
C SER A 101 18.06 -34.53 19.76
N LEU A 102 19.33 -34.16 19.53
CA LEU A 102 19.79 -32.78 19.61
C LEU A 102 19.07 -31.88 18.60
N ALA A 103 18.99 -32.29 17.33
CA ALA A 103 18.30 -31.53 16.29
C ALA A 103 16.79 -31.38 16.58
N ILE A 104 16.13 -32.45 17.03
CA ILE A 104 14.72 -32.38 17.46
C ILE A 104 14.54 -31.42 18.65
N THR A 105 15.43 -31.48 19.64
CA THR A 105 15.36 -30.62 20.83
C THR A 105 15.61 -29.16 20.48
N LEU A 106 16.56 -28.85 19.60
CA LEU A 106 16.77 -27.51 19.05
C LEU A 106 15.55 -27.02 18.30
N THR A 107 14.89 -27.90 17.52
CA THR A 107 13.65 -27.56 16.83
C THR A 107 12.55 -27.15 17.81
N ASN A 108 12.40 -27.90 18.90
CA ASN A 108 11.45 -27.57 19.98
C ASN A 108 11.83 -26.25 20.66
N LEU A 109 13.11 -26.00 20.92
CA LEU A 109 13.56 -24.73 21.50
C LEU A 109 13.21 -23.55 20.61
N GLY A 110 13.44 -23.65 19.30
CA GLY A 110 13.02 -22.61 18.35
C GLY A 110 11.50 -22.37 18.37
N ASN A 111 10.68 -23.42 18.51
CA ASN A 111 9.23 -23.29 18.64
C ASN A 111 8.84 -22.53 19.92
N VAL A 112 9.50 -22.81 21.05
CA VAL A 112 9.26 -22.08 22.31
C VAL A 112 9.72 -20.62 22.19
N GLN A 113 10.87 -20.37 21.58
CA GLN A 113 11.38 -19.01 21.33
C GLN A 113 10.42 -18.21 20.45
N LEU A 114 9.89 -18.80 19.37
CA LEU A 114 8.90 -18.12 18.52
C LEU A 114 7.62 -17.83 19.31
N ALA A 115 7.11 -18.79 20.11
CA ALA A 115 5.94 -18.59 20.96
C ALA A 115 6.13 -17.49 22.03
N LEU A 116 7.38 -17.30 22.48
CA LEU A 116 7.78 -16.23 23.39
C LEU A 116 7.95 -14.86 22.67
N GLY A 117 7.82 -14.82 21.34
CA GLY A 117 7.98 -13.59 20.55
C GLY A 117 9.43 -13.24 20.23
N GLN A 118 10.32 -14.25 20.13
CA GLN A 118 11.75 -14.09 19.84
C GLN A 118 12.12 -14.72 18.48
N PRO A 119 11.57 -14.21 17.36
CA PRO A 119 11.77 -14.81 16.04
C PRO A 119 13.23 -14.80 15.57
N GLU A 120 14.05 -13.83 15.98
CA GLU A 120 15.48 -13.77 15.66
C GLU A 120 16.24 -14.94 16.30
N MET A 121 15.96 -15.23 17.58
CA MET A 121 16.59 -16.36 18.26
C MET A 121 16.07 -17.69 17.72
N ALA A 122 14.77 -17.79 17.45
CA ALA A 122 14.18 -18.97 16.82
C ALA A 122 14.82 -19.29 15.48
N LEU A 123 15.06 -18.27 14.64
CA LEU A 123 15.73 -18.39 13.34
C LEU A 123 17.13 -19.01 13.50
N VAL A 124 17.94 -18.48 14.42
CA VAL A 124 19.29 -18.99 14.70
C VAL A 124 19.26 -20.43 15.21
N THR A 125 18.35 -20.74 16.14
CA THR A 125 18.21 -22.10 16.70
C THR A 125 17.79 -23.11 15.62
N TRP A 126 16.89 -22.74 14.72
CA TRP A 126 16.49 -23.60 13.60
C TRP A 126 17.56 -23.72 12.52
N GLU A 127 18.42 -22.71 12.33
CA GLU A 127 19.60 -22.85 11.48
C GLU A 127 20.60 -23.87 12.04
N GLU A 128 20.80 -23.91 13.35
CA GLU A 128 21.63 -24.92 14.00
C GLU A 128 21.02 -26.32 13.84
N SER A 129 19.73 -26.48 14.13
CA SER A 129 18.99 -27.72 13.92
C SER A 129 19.11 -28.24 12.48
N ARG A 130 18.91 -27.35 11.50
CA ARG A 130 19.02 -27.67 10.07
C ARG A 130 20.40 -28.20 9.70
N LYS A 131 21.49 -27.59 10.21
CA LYS A 131 22.85 -28.05 9.93
C LYS A 131 23.06 -29.49 10.40
N ILE A 132 22.56 -29.84 11.58
CA ILE A 132 22.65 -31.20 12.13
C ILE A 132 21.81 -32.17 11.30
N PHE A 133 20.57 -31.82 10.93
CA PHE A 133 19.76 -32.67 10.05
C PHE A 133 20.41 -32.90 8.68
N ASN A 134 21.08 -31.88 8.13
CA ASN A 134 21.82 -31.99 6.88
C ASN A 134 23.04 -32.94 7.01
N GLU A 135 23.78 -32.87 8.11
CA GLU A 135 24.87 -33.82 8.42
C GLU A 135 24.36 -35.26 8.57
N LEU A 136 23.16 -35.43 9.13
CA LEU A 136 22.48 -36.73 9.26
C LEU A 136 21.84 -37.23 7.95
N GLN A 137 21.89 -36.44 6.88
CA GLN A 137 21.18 -36.70 5.60
C GLN A 137 19.65 -36.88 5.78
N ASP A 138 19.07 -36.32 6.85
CA ASP A 138 17.63 -36.32 7.09
C ASP A 138 16.97 -35.14 6.38
N GLN A 139 16.57 -35.37 5.13
CA GLN A 139 15.90 -34.36 4.30
C GLN A 139 14.59 -33.87 4.91
N SER A 140 13.84 -34.75 5.61
CA SER A 140 12.59 -34.34 6.27
C SER A 140 12.84 -33.36 7.41
N GLY A 141 13.91 -33.57 8.18
CA GLY A 141 14.36 -32.64 9.22
C GLY A 141 14.87 -31.30 8.67
N VAL A 142 15.59 -31.33 7.55
CA VAL A 142 16.05 -30.12 6.83
C VAL A 142 14.86 -29.27 6.37
N ILE A 143 13.92 -29.88 5.64
CA ILE A 143 12.71 -29.20 5.13
C ILE A 143 11.91 -28.61 6.29
N ARG A 144 11.67 -29.39 7.36
CA ARG A 144 10.93 -28.92 8.53
C ARG A 144 11.59 -27.70 9.18
N SER A 145 12.91 -27.73 9.34
CA SER A 145 13.66 -26.63 9.94
C SER A 145 13.58 -25.37 9.06
N GLN A 146 13.65 -25.51 7.73
CA GLN A 146 13.49 -24.38 6.81
C GLN A 146 12.06 -23.82 6.83
N VAL A 147 11.02 -24.65 6.88
CA VAL A 147 9.63 -24.20 7.03
C VAL A 147 9.43 -23.42 8.34
N TYR A 148 10.11 -23.78 9.43
CA TYR A 148 10.07 -22.96 10.64
C TYR A 148 10.85 -21.65 10.49
N GLN A 149 12.01 -21.67 9.81
CA GLN A 149 12.74 -20.43 9.49
C GLN A 149 11.88 -19.46 8.67
N THR A 150 11.07 -19.92 7.71
CA THR A 150 10.18 -19.05 6.94
C THR A 150 9.10 -18.40 7.81
N ARG A 151 8.61 -19.10 8.86
CA ARG A 151 7.71 -18.50 9.86
C ARG A 151 8.37 -17.38 10.66
N ALA A 152 9.60 -17.60 11.15
CA ALA A 152 10.35 -16.54 11.83
C ALA A 152 10.63 -15.36 10.90
N LEU A 153 11.05 -15.61 9.65
CA LEU A 153 11.26 -14.55 8.66
C LEU A 153 9.99 -13.74 8.42
N ARG A 154 8.82 -14.39 8.31
CA ARG A 154 7.53 -13.71 8.21
C ARG A 154 7.23 -12.85 9.44
N ASP A 155 7.45 -13.37 10.65
CA ASP A 155 7.22 -12.63 11.89
C ASP A 155 8.18 -11.44 12.06
N LEU A 156 9.34 -11.48 11.38
CA LEU A 156 10.28 -10.36 11.22
C LEU A 156 9.91 -9.40 10.08
N GLY A 157 8.83 -9.65 9.35
CA GLY A 157 8.45 -8.87 8.16
C GLY A 157 9.35 -9.12 6.94
N LEU A 158 10.12 -10.20 6.90
CA LEU A 158 11.01 -10.53 5.79
C LEU A 158 10.30 -11.46 4.77
N ASN A 159 9.11 -11.08 4.30
CA ASN A 159 8.24 -11.97 3.51
C ASN A 159 8.81 -12.41 2.16
N LEU A 160 9.50 -11.52 1.43
CA LEU A 160 10.16 -11.91 0.17
C LEU A 160 11.23 -12.97 0.41
N ARG A 161 12.08 -12.77 1.44
CA ARG A 161 13.10 -13.75 1.82
C ARG A 161 12.48 -15.04 2.32
N ALA A 162 11.36 -14.95 3.06
CA ALA A 162 10.61 -16.12 3.49
C ALA A 162 10.08 -16.92 2.29
N CYS A 163 9.64 -16.24 1.23
CA CYS A 163 9.19 -16.84 -0.02
C CYS A 163 10.32 -17.56 -0.76
N GLU A 164 11.50 -16.92 -0.88
CA GLU A 164 12.69 -17.52 -1.50
C GLU A 164 13.15 -18.78 -0.73
N VAL A 165 13.28 -18.67 0.59
CA VAL A 165 13.68 -19.80 1.46
C VAL A 165 12.65 -20.93 1.38
N PHE A 166 11.35 -20.61 1.27
CA PHE A 166 10.30 -21.61 1.08
C PHE A 166 10.44 -22.32 -0.27
N GLY A 167 10.64 -21.56 -1.36
CA GLY A 167 10.81 -22.09 -2.71
C GLY A 167 12.00 -23.03 -2.83
N GLU A 168 13.13 -22.66 -2.23
CA GLU A 168 14.32 -23.52 -2.17
C GLU A 168 14.04 -24.79 -1.34
N ALA A 169 13.46 -24.64 -0.15
CA ALA A 169 13.31 -25.73 0.80
C ALA A 169 12.24 -26.77 0.43
N VAL A 170 11.09 -26.31 -0.07
CA VAL A 170 9.88 -27.14 -0.22
C VAL A 170 9.61 -27.47 -1.68
N LEU A 171 10.03 -26.61 -2.61
CA LEU A 171 9.74 -26.75 -4.04
C LEU A 171 10.96 -27.16 -4.87
N ASP A 172 12.17 -27.13 -4.30
CA ASP A 172 13.44 -27.28 -5.03
C ASP A 172 13.57 -26.27 -6.19
N ILE A 173 13.01 -25.06 -6.00
CA ILE A 173 13.06 -23.96 -6.97
C ILE A 173 13.99 -22.87 -6.43
N ASN A 174 15.23 -22.87 -6.91
CA ASN A 174 16.19 -21.81 -6.62
C ASN A 174 15.75 -20.47 -7.22
N GLY A 175 15.69 -19.43 -6.39
CA GLY A 175 15.34 -18.07 -6.83
C GLY A 175 13.86 -17.85 -7.14
N LEU A 176 12.97 -18.63 -6.53
CA LEU A 176 11.53 -18.40 -6.65
C LEU A 176 11.16 -17.02 -6.10
N LYS A 177 10.68 -16.14 -6.98
CA LYS A 177 10.01 -14.89 -6.59
C LYS A 177 8.53 -15.13 -6.34
N CYS A 178 7.99 -14.50 -5.32
CA CYS A 178 6.56 -14.60 -4.96
C CYS A 178 5.62 -14.20 -6.11
N GLU A 179 6.01 -13.19 -6.91
CA GLU A 179 5.30 -12.75 -8.13
C GLU A 179 5.08 -13.88 -9.15
N TYR A 180 5.96 -14.89 -9.20
CA TYR A 180 5.77 -16.04 -10.11
C TYR A 180 4.59 -16.93 -9.69
N LEU A 181 4.26 -16.96 -8.40
CA LEU A 181 3.12 -17.72 -7.87
C LEU A 181 1.78 -17.03 -8.12
N ALA A 182 1.78 -15.75 -8.51
CA ALA A 182 0.59 -15.05 -8.98
C ALA A 182 -0.01 -15.74 -10.22
N ARG A 183 0.85 -16.26 -11.11
CA ARG A 183 0.46 -16.83 -12.40
C ARG A 183 -0.19 -18.21 -12.26
N GLU A 184 -1.35 -18.40 -12.89
CA GLU A 184 -2.20 -19.60 -12.76
C GLU A 184 -1.49 -20.93 -13.13
N LYS A 185 -0.74 -20.96 -14.24
CA LYS A 185 -0.06 -22.18 -14.70
C LYS A 185 1.06 -22.64 -13.74
N PRO A 186 2.03 -21.79 -13.35
CA PRO A 186 3.01 -22.14 -12.31
C PRO A 186 2.35 -22.54 -10.98
N ARG A 187 1.33 -21.78 -10.54
CA ARG A 187 0.61 -22.02 -9.30
C ARG A 187 -0.02 -23.40 -9.23
N SER A 188 -0.78 -23.78 -10.26
CA SER A 188 -1.45 -25.09 -10.33
C SER A 188 -0.47 -26.26 -10.36
N GLN A 189 0.67 -26.13 -11.06
CA GLN A 189 1.71 -27.16 -11.09
C GLN A 189 2.37 -27.37 -9.73
N ILE A 190 2.70 -26.27 -9.04
CA ILE A 190 3.32 -26.29 -7.72
C ILE A 190 2.37 -26.89 -6.68
N ILE A 191 1.10 -26.47 -6.67
CA ILE A 191 0.07 -27.02 -5.79
C ILE A 191 -0.14 -28.51 -6.06
N ALA A 192 -0.20 -28.92 -7.33
CA ALA A 192 -0.36 -30.33 -7.70
C ALA A 192 0.81 -31.19 -7.23
N ALA A 193 2.05 -30.69 -7.33
CA ALA A 193 3.24 -31.38 -6.82
C ALA A 193 3.15 -31.61 -5.31
N LEU A 194 2.75 -30.58 -4.55
CA LEU A 194 2.63 -30.67 -3.08
C LEU A 194 1.45 -31.53 -2.59
N ARG A 195 0.41 -31.72 -3.40
CA ARG A 195 -0.73 -32.61 -3.09
C ARG A 195 -0.39 -34.10 -3.24
N ASN A 196 0.64 -34.46 -4.01
CA ASN A 196 0.99 -35.86 -4.24
C ASN A 196 1.79 -36.50 -3.10
N GLU A 197 2.29 -35.71 -2.13
CA GLU A 197 2.99 -36.17 -0.92
C GLU A 197 2.44 -35.51 0.37
N PRO A 198 1.22 -35.88 0.81
CA PRO A 198 0.59 -35.26 1.98
C PRO A 198 1.34 -35.61 3.27
N SER A 199 1.77 -34.60 4.02
CA SER A 199 2.38 -34.73 5.34
C SER A 199 1.99 -33.53 6.24
N PRO A 200 2.09 -33.64 7.58
CA PRO A 200 1.84 -32.50 8.46
C PRO A 200 2.80 -31.33 8.20
N VAL A 201 4.03 -31.63 7.77
CA VAL A 201 5.04 -30.64 7.40
C VAL A 201 4.65 -29.91 6.11
N SER A 202 4.10 -30.60 5.11
CA SER A 202 3.63 -29.96 3.87
C SER A 202 2.38 -29.11 4.11
N ALA A 203 1.46 -29.52 5.00
CA ALA A 203 0.32 -28.70 5.41
C ALA A 203 0.76 -27.41 6.15
N ILE A 204 1.69 -27.52 7.10
CA ILE A 204 2.30 -26.37 7.81
C ILE A 204 3.06 -25.46 6.84
N GLY A 205 3.77 -26.03 5.89
CA GLY A 205 4.48 -25.30 4.84
C GLY A 205 3.53 -24.51 3.96
N LEU A 206 2.51 -25.16 3.40
CA LEU A 206 1.47 -24.50 2.59
C LEU A 206 0.73 -23.42 3.37
N HIS A 207 0.40 -23.66 4.64
CA HIS A 207 -0.19 -22.64 5.52
C HIS A 207 0.70 -21.39 5.61
N THR A 208 1.99 -21.60 5.85
CA THR A 208 2.98 -20.51 5.96
C THR A 208 3.15 -19.76 4.64
N LEU A 209 3.24 -20.48 3.51
CA LEU A 209 3.28 -19.88 2.18
C LEU A 209 2.02 -19.06 1.90
N GLY A 210 0.84 -19.58 2.27
CA GLY A 210 -0.41 -18.86 2.16
C GLY A 210 -0.41 -17.53 2.92
N ASP A 211 0.10 -17.52 4.15
CA ASP A 211 0.26 -16.28 4.94
C ASP A 211 1.28 -15.32 4.30
N ILE A 212 2.39 -15.82 3.76
CA ILE A 212 3.40 -15.00 3.05
C ILE A 212 2.77 -14.37 1.80
N LEU A 213 2.09 -15.17 0.97
CA LEU A 213 1.40 -14.72 -0.24
C LEU A 213 0.35 -13.65 0.09
N ARG A 214 -0.43 -13.84 1.15
CA ARG A 214 -1.35 -12.80 1.62
C ARG A 214 -0.60 -11.53 1.96
N ALA A 215 0.49 -11.64 2.73
CA ALA A 215 1.26 -10.51 3.22
C ALA A 215 1.96 -9.68 2.12
N VAL A 216 2.33 -10.31 1.00
CA VAL A 216 2.88 -9.64 -0.20
C VAL A 216 1.81 -9.15 -1.17
N GLY A 217 0.52 -9.35 -0.89
CA GLY A 217 -0.60 -8.88 -1.72
C GLY A 217 -1.13 -9.88 -2.74
N GLU A 218 -0.56 -11.08 -2.82
CA GLU A 218 -0.93 -12.16 -3.75
C GLU A 218 -2.14 -12.96 -3.24
N LEU A 219 -3.29 -12.31 -3.14
CA LEU A 219 -4.46 -12.81 -2.42
C LEU A 219 -5.12 -14.05 -3.05
N ASP A 220 -5.19 -14.12 -4.37
CA ASP A 220 -5.72 -15.30 -5.06
C ASP A 220 -4.81 -16.52 -4.89
N ALA A 221 -3.50 -16.30 -5.01
CA ALA A 221 -2.53 -17.36 -4.79
C ALA A 221 -2.54 -17.83 -3.33
N SER A 222 -2.66 -16.91 -2.38
CA SER A 222 -2.83 -17.22 -0.96
C SER A 222 -4.07 -18.10 -0.72
N TYR A 223 -5.22 -17.72 -1.29
CA TYR A 223 -6.47 -18.49 -1.13
C TYR A 223 -6.33 -19.93 -1.66
N ASP A 224 -5.77 -20.09 -2.86
CA ASP A 224 -5.59 -21.41 -3.49
C ASP A 224 -4.62 -22.30 -2.69
N VAL A 225 -3.51 -21.71 -2.22
CA VAL A 225 -2.51 -22.41 -1.41
C VAL A 225 -3.09 -22.82 -0.04
N LEU A 226 -3.82 -21.93 0.63
CA LEU A 226 -4.44 -22.24 1.92
C LEU A 226 -5.57 -23.26 1.80
N SER A 227 -6.37 -23.20 0.72
CA SER A 227 -7.39 -24.21 0.42
C SER A 227 -6.75 -25.58 0.21
N SER A 228 -5.62 -25.61 -0.51
CA SER A 228 -4.83 -26.83 -0.70
C SER A 228 -4.20 -27.35 0.60
N ALA A 229 -3.77 -26.45 1.51
CA ALA A 229 -3.29 -26.82 2.84
C ALA A 229 -4.39 -27.54 3.64
N LEU A 230 -5.63 -27.04 3.56
CA LEU A 230 -6.78 -27.62 4.23
C LEU A 230 -7.16 -28.99 3.64
N ASP A 231 -7.09 -29.15 2.31
CA ASP A 231 -7.34 -30.43 1.65
C ASP A 231 -6.29 -31.48 2.03
N ASN A 232 -5.00 -31.09 2.05
CA ASN A 232 -3.90 -31.97 2.46
C ASN A 232 -4.06 -32.44 3.91
N LEU A 233 -4.51 -31.56 4.81
CA LEU A 233 -4.78 -31.92 6.20
C LEU A 233 -5.91 -32.96 6.33
N LYS A 234 -6.92 -32.91 5.43
CA LYS A 234 -8.03 -33.87 5.40
C LYS A 234 -7.68 -35.19 4.72
N ALA A 235 -6.78 -35.17 3.73
CA ALA A 235 -6.39 -36.33 2.94
C ALA A 235 -5.30 -37.20 3.59
N GLY A 236 -4.50 -36.64 4.51
CA GLY A 236 -3.49 -37.39 5.24
C GLY A 236 -4.12 -38.40 6.22
N ASP A 237 -3.64 -39.63 6.22
CA ASP A 237 -4.08 -40.74 7.10
C ASP A 237 -3.58 -40.57 8.56
N ILE A 238 -3.42 -39.33 9.02
CA ILE A 238 -2.73 -38.93 10.25
C ILE A 238 -3.73 -38.23 11.16
N THR A 239 -3.64 -38.53 12.45
CA THR A 239 -4.45 -37.96 13.53
C THR A 239 -4.70 -36.45 13.30
N TYR A 240 -5.95 -36.14 13.00
CA TYR A 240 -6.42 -34.81 12.67
C TYR A 240 -6.10 -33.80 13.78
N SER A 241 -5.24 -32.81 13.51
CA SER A 241 -5.02 -31.69 14.44
C SER A 241 -6.06 -30.61 14.20
N LEU A 242 -7.12 -30.62 15.03
CA LEU A 242 -8.17 -29.58 15.04
C LEU A 242 -7.57 -28.16 15.14
N GLN A 243 -6.47 -28.00 15.88
CA GLN A 243 -5.79 -26.71 16.01
C GLN A 243 -5.16 -26.24 14.68
N ALA A 244 -4.53 -27.16 13.93
CA ALA A 244 -3.97 -26.84 12.62
C ALA A 244 -5.06 -26.46 11.61
N GLU A 245 -6.20 -27.17 11.64
CA GLU A 245 -7.35 -26.82 10.81
C GLU A 245 -7.89 -25.42 11.15
N ALA A 246 -8.10 -25.12 12.43
CA ALA A 246 -8.56 -23.81 12.87
C ALA A 246 -7.61 -22.67 12.46
N ASN A 247 -6.30 -22.91 12.52
CA ASN A 247 -5.27 -21.97 12.05
C ASN A 247 -5.37 -21.70 10.54
N ILE A 248 -5.47 -22.76 9.72
CA ILE A 248 -5.58 -22.61 8.27
C ILE A 248 -6.86 -21.85 7.89
N ARG A 249 -7.98 -22.16 8.57
CA ARG A 249 -9.26 -21.46 8.36
C ARG A 249 -9.23 -20.00 8.78
N LEU A 250 -8.53 -19.68 9.87
CA LEU A 250 -8.27 -18.28 10.25
C LEU A 250 -7.52 -17.54 9.14
N SER A 251 -6.44 -18.14 8.60
CA SER A 251 -5.69 -17.55 7.49
C SER A 251 -6.54 -17.42 6.22
N LEU A 252 -7.40 -18.39 5.90
CA LEU A 252 -8.37 -18.29 4.80
C LEU A 252 -9.34 -17.12 5.01
N ALA A 253 -9.90 -17.00 6.22
CA ALA A 253 -10.82 -15.91 6.55
C ALA A 253 -10.14 -14.53 6.45
N ASN A 254 -8.90 -14.41 6.93
CA ASN A 254 -8.11 -13.19 6.80
C ASN A 254 -7.80 -12.86 5.33
N THR A 255 -7.50 -13.86 4.51
CA THR A 255 -7.26 -13.70 3.06
C THR A 255 -8.52 -13.22 2.35
N LEU A 256 -9.67 -13.83 2.62
CA LEU A 256 -10.97 -13.42 2.06
C LEU A 256 -11.39 -12.02 2.53
N ARG A 257 -11.12 -11.66 3.80
CA ARG A 257 -11.30 -10.30 4.31
C ARG A 257 -10.41 -9.31 3.55
N ALA A 258 -9.13 -9.64 3.34
CA ALA A 258 -8.21 -8.80 2.57
C ALA A 258 -8.69 -8.62 1.12
N LYS A 259 -9.21 -9.67 0.46
CA LYS A 259 -9.81 -9.57 -0.88
C LYS A 259 -11.02 -8.63 -0.88
N GLY A 260 -11.89 -8.75 0.11
CA GLY A 260 -13.04 -7.87 0.24
C GLY A 260 -12.64 -6.40 0.52
N ASN A 261 -11.62 -6.18 1.35
CA ASN A 261 -11.08 -4.84 1.60
C ASN A 261 -10.47 -4.23 0.33
N LEU A 262 -9.72 -5.03 -0.44
CA LEU A 262 -9.18 -4.62 -1.74
C LEU A 262 -10.30 -4.14 -2.67
N GLU A 263 -11.37 -4.93 -2.83
CA GLU A 263 -12.52 -4.57 -3.67
C GLU A 263 -13.26 -3.33 -3.18
N ARG A 264 -13.47 -3.20 -1.87
CA ARG A 264 -14.05 -2.01 -1.26
C ARG A 264 -13.23 -0.78 -1.58
N ASP A 265 -11.91 -0.86 -1.41
CA ASP A 265 -11.00 0.27 -1.60
C ASP A 265 -10.86 0.66 -3.08
N ARG A 266 -11.08 -0.27 -4.02
CA ARG A 266 -11.17 0.03 -5.46
C ARG A 266 -12.34 0.97 -5.79
N GLN A 267 -13.42 0.95 -4.99
CA GLN A 267 -14.67 1.65 -5.30
C GLN A 267 -14.95 2.85 -4.37
N ALA A 268 -14.47 2.81 -3.12
CA ALA A 268 -14.78 3.81 -2.09
C ALA A 268 -14.07 5.16 -2.32
N SER A 269 -14.73 6.27 -1.98
CA SER A 269 -14.08 7.61 -1.96
C SER A 269 -13.07 7.69 -0.82
N PRO A 270 -11.92 8.38 -0.96
CA PRO A 270 -10.93 8.47 0.11
C PRO A 270 -11.49 8.94 1.46
N VAL A 271 -10.88 8.53 2.57
CA VAL A 271 -11.17 9.10 3.90
C VAL A 271 -10.22 10.27 4.12
N TYR A 272 -10.77 11.44 4.45
CA TYR A 272 -9.97 12.64 4.69
C TYR A 272 -9.82 12.91 6.18
N ASP A 273 -10.81 12.49 6.98
CA ASP A 273 -10.81 12.63 8.43
C ASP A 273 -10.47 11.29 9.09
N TYR A 274 -9.22 11.17 9.54
CA TYR A 274 -8.82 10.07 10.42
C TYR A 274 -8.98 10.48 11.87
N VAL A 275 -9.93 9.85 12.56
CA VAL A 275 -10.05 9.95 14.01
C VAL A 275 -9.60 8.62 14.61
N PRO A 276 -8.40 8.57 15.22
CA PRO A 276 -7.97 7.40 15.98
C PRO A 276 -9.04 7.02 17.00
N TRP A 277 -9.33 5.72 17.15
CA TRP A 277 -10.32 5.21 18.11
C TRP A 277 -11.79 5.59 17.85
N GLY A 278 -12.08 6.37 16.81
CA GLY A 278 -13.43 6.76 16.42
C GLY A 278 -14.07 5.85 15.36
N TYR A 279 -15.40 5.91 15.28
CA TYR A 279 -16.22 5.34 14.23
C TYR A 279 -16.16 6.24 12.99
N VAL A 280 -15.50 5.77 11.93
CA VAL A 280 -15.65 6.33 10.59
C VAL A 280 -16.61 5.44 9.82
N LYS A 281 -17.76 5.98 9.42
CA LYS A 281 -18.68 5.27 8.53
C LYS A 281 -18.01 5.15 7.16
N SER A 282 -17.74 3.93 6.71
CA SER A 282 -17.41 3.74 5.30
C SER A 282 -18.68 3.98 4.48
N GLU A 283 -18.82 5.16 3.88
CA GLU A 283 -19.91 5.44 2.96
C GLU A 283 -19.75 4.62 1.67
N GLY A 284 -20.86 4.03 1.19
CA GLY A 284 -21.01 3.71 -0.22
C GLY A 284 -20.61 2.31 -0.70
N PHE A 285 -20.31 1.34 0.17
CA PHE A 285 -20.10 -0.05 -0.30
C PHE A 285 -21.36 -0.91 -0.09
N SER A 286 -22.06 -1.24 -1.19
CA SER A 286 -22.87 -2.46 -1.24
C SER A 286 -21.95 -3.59 -1.68
N ALA A 287 -21.81 -4.64 -0.87
CA ALA A 287 -21.02 -5.83 -1.22
C ALA A 287 -21.34 -6.27 -2.67
N SER A 288 -20.43 -6.05 -3.61
CA SER A 288 -20.58 -6.61 -4.96
C SER A 288 -20.31 -8.12 -4.92
N ASP A 289 -21.11 -8.85 -5.70
CA ASP A 289 -21.54 -10.24 -5.48
C ASP A 289 -20.54 -11.36 -5.82
N ASN A 290 -19.24 -11.12 -6.02
CA ASN A 290 -18.37 -12.24 -6.39
C ASN A 290 -16.92 -12.14 -5.89
N CYS A 291 -16.46 -13.17 -5.16
CA CYS A 291 -15.07 -13.31 -4.72
C CYS A 291 -14.17 -14.08 -5.71
N GLY A 292 -14.49 -14.01 -7.01
CA GLY A 292 -14.05 -15.00 -8.01
C GLY A 292 -14.97 -16.23 -8.01
N ASP A 293 -14.56 -17.37 -8.58
CA ASP A 293 -15.38 -18.61 -8.69
C ASP A 293 -15.66 -19.33 -7.34
N ILE A 294 -15.75 -18.60 -6.21
CA ILE A 294 -15.94 -19.12 -4.85
C ILE A 294 -17.45 -19.15 -4.52
N ASP A 295 -18.11 -20.28 -4.80
CA ASP A 295 -19.46 -20.63 -4.31
C ASP A 295 -20.57 -19.55 -4.46
N ASP A 296 -20.49 -18.64 -5.44
CA ASP A 296 -21.39 -17.48 -5.60
C ASP A 296 -21.52 -16.58 -4.34
N LEU A 297 -20.51 -16.59 -3.45
CA LEU A 297 -20.48 -15.76 -2.25
C LEU A 297 -19.65 -14.48 -2.46
N SER A 298 -20.10 -13.37 -1.87
CA SER A 298 -19.23 -12.20 -1.71
C SER A 298 -18.03 -12.53 -0.81
N CYS A 299 -16.89 -11.86 -1.02
CA CYS A 299 -15.67 -12.13 -0.23
C CYS A 299 -15.91 -12.01 1.28
N TYR A 300 -16.74 -11.05 1.70
CA TYR A 300 -17.07 -10.88 3.11
C TYR A 300 -17.97 -11.98 3.67
N ALA A 301 -18.90 -12.51 2.88
CA ALA A 301 -19.71 -13.67 3.28
C ALA A 301 -18.84 -14.92 3.41
N ALA A 302 -17.94 -15.17 2.45
CA ALA A 302 -16.97 -16.26 2.50
C ALA A 302 -16.02 -16.12 3.71
N ALA A 303 -15.53 -14.92 4.00
CA ALA A 303 -14.70 -14.65 5.17
C ALA A 303 -15.44 -14.95 6.48
N THR A 304 -16.69 -14.50 6.60
CA THR A 304 -17.56 -14.78 7.78
C THR A 304 -17.70 -16.29 7.99
N ARG A 305 -17.97 -17.04 6.92
CA ARG A 305 -18.09 -18.50 6.94
C ARG A 305 -16.83 -19.16 7.46
N GLU A 306 -15.65 -18.77 6.97
CA GLU A 306 -14.38 -19.36 7.42
C GLU A 306 -14.02 -19.00 8.87
N TYR A 307 -14.32 -17.77 9.33
CA TYR A 307 -14.19 -17.44 10.75
C TYR A 307 -15.09 -18.34 11.62
N GLN A 308 -16.35 -18.51 11.24
CA GLN A 308 -17.30 -19.36 11.97
C GLN A 308 -16.87 -20.83 11.97
N ASN A 309 -16.37 -21.33 10.84
CA ASN A 309 -15.80 -22.67 10.74
C ASN A 309 -14.59 -22.84 11.67
N ALA A 310 -13.68 -21.86 11.69
CA ALA A 310 -12.52 -21.87 12.59
C ALA A 310 -12.93 -21.90 14.07
N ILE A 311 -13.94 -21.12 14.46
CA ILE A 311 -14.51 -21.14 15.82
C ILE A 311 -15.13 -22.50 16.13
N GLY A 312 -15.94 -23.06 15.23
CA GLY A 312 -16.58 -24.36 15.42
C GLY A 312 -15.55 -25.45 15.68
N VAL A 313 -14.50 -25.50 14.86
CA VAL A 313 -13.39 -26.46 14.98
C VAL A 313 -12.66 -26.32 16.32
N ILE A 314 -12.22 -25.11 16.69
CA ILE A 314 -11.46 -24.91 17.94
C ILE A 314 -12.33 -25.11 19.19
N GLU A 315 -13.65 -24.97 19.07
CA GLU A 315 -14.58 -25.24 20.17
C GLU A 315 -14.88 -26.72 20.35
N THR A 316 -14.72 -27.57 19.33
CA THR A 316 -14.78 -29.03 19.53
C THR A 316 -13.64 -29.58 20.38
N THR A 317 -12.53 -28.85 20.51
CA THR A 317 -11.35 -29.23 21.32
C THR A 317 -11.54 -29.02 22.83
N SER A 318 -12.74 -28.61 23.25
CA SER A 318 -13.08 -28.00 24.54
C SER A 318 -12.96 -28.87 25.80
N GLN A 319 -12.61 -30.15 25.72
CA GLN A 319 -12.48 -30.99 26.93
C GLN A 319 -11.15 -30.82 27.69
N ASN A 320 -10.10 -30.25 27.09
CA ASN A 320 -8.84 -29.85 27.75
C ASN A 320 -8.06 -28.88 26.81
N LEU A 321 -8.52 -27.62 26.70
CA LEU A 321 -7.84 -26.64 25.83
C LEU A 321 -6.46 -26.29 26.41
N THR A 322 -5.41 -26.66 25.67
CA THR A 322 -4.05 -26.17 25.92
C THR A 322 -4.00 -24.64 25.80
N LEU A 323 -3.01 -23.99 26.42
CA LEU A 323 -2.89 -22.53 26.32
C LEU A 323 -2.79 -22.03 24.87
N PRO A 324 -2.00 -22.65 23.96
CA PRO A 324 -1.96 -22.26 22.56
C PRO A 324 -3.33 -22.29 21.87
N SER A 325 -4.18 -23.26 22.22
CA SER A 325 -5.54 -23.36 21.67
C SER A 325 -6.45 -22.25 22.20
N SER A 326 -6.26 -21.83 23.45
CA SER A 326 -7.00 -20.71 24.05
C SER A 326 -6.62 -19.38 23.43
N ILE A 327 -5.32 -19.15 23.15
CA ILE A 327 -4.83 -17.95 22.46
C ILE A 327 -5.37 -17.89 21.02
N LEU A 328 -5.32 -19.01 20.29
CA LEU A 328 -5.87 -19.09 18.94
C LEU A 328 -7.37 -18.78 18.92
N LYS A 329 -8.14 -19.36 19.86
CA LYS A 329 -9.57 -19.09 20.00
C LYS A 329 -9.85 -17.60 20.24
N LEU A 330 -9.05 -16.93 21.07
CA LEU A 330 -9.15 -15.48 21.29
C LEU A 330 -8.86 -14.72 20.00
N GLN A 331 -7.77 -15.05 19.30
CA GLN A 331 -7.37 -14.38 18.05
C GLN A 331 -8.46 -14.48 16.97
N ILE A 332 -9.03 -15.66 16.74
CA ILE A 332 -10.11 -15.87 15.77
C ILE A 332 -11.31 -14.97 16.10
N LYS A 333 -11.73 -14.94 17.37
CA LYS A 333 -12.89 -14.16 17.81
C LYS A 333 -12.65 -12.65 17.74
N LEU A 334 -11.44 -12.18 18.06
CA LEU A 334 -11.08 -10.77 17.93
C LEU A 334 -11.02 -10.33 16.46
N ASN A 335 -10.45 -11.17 15.57
CA ASN A 335 -10.45 -10.89 14.14
C ASN A 335 -11.87 -10.81 13.58
N LEU A 336 -12.76 -11.73 13.98
CA LEU A 336 -14.16 -11.71 13.58
C LEU A 336 -14.91 -10.48 14.14
N LEU A 337 -14.68 -10.12 15.41
CA LEU A 337 -15.27 -8.91 16.01
C LEU A 337 -14.88 -7.66 15.23
N ARG A 338 -13.58 -7.50 14.98
CA ARG A 338 -13.05 -6.37 14.21
C ARG A 338 -13.61 -6.35 12.79
N PHE A 339 -13.74 -7.53 12.18
CA PHE A 339 -14.32 -7.67 10.86
C PHE A 339 -15.80 -7.24 10.83
N TYR A 340 -16.64 -7.67 11.79
CA TYR A 340 -18.03 -7.21 11.86
C TYR A 340 -18.15 -5.70 12.05
N ILE A 341 -17.27 -5.13 12.88
CA ILE A 341 -17.13 -3.68 13.07
C ILE A 341 -16.85 -2.97 11.74
N GLU A 342 -15.86 -3.43 10.98
CA GLU A 342 -15.48 -2.83 9.69
C GLU A 342 -16.59 -2.92 8.63
N GLN A 343 -17.43 -3.96 8.70
CA GLN A 343 -18.62 -4.09 7.84
C GLN A 343 -19.80 -3.23 8.28
N GLY A 344 -19.69 -2.52 9.41
CA GLY A 344 -20.83 -1.84 10.05
C GLY A 344 -21.89 -2.81 10.59
N ASN A 345 -21.61 -4.11 10.66
CA ASN A 345 -22.51 -5.14 11.20
C ASN A 345 -22.48 -5.13 12.74
N THR A 346 -23.07 -4.06 13.29
CA THR A 346 -23.05 -3.75 14.72
C THR A 346 -23.76 -4.83 15.54
N PHE A 347 -24.84 -5.40 15.02
CA PHE A 347 -25.61 -6.44 15.71
C PHE A 347 -24.77 -7.69 15.97
N ASP A 348 -24.12 -8.24 14.93
CA ASP A 348 -23.30 -9.45 15.10
C ASP A 348 -22.04 -9.17 15.93
N ALA A 349 -21.48 -7.97 15.83
CA ALA A 349 -20.36 -7.55 16.68
C ALA A 349 -20.72 -7.53 18.17
N ILE A 350 -21.84 -6.88 18.53
CA ILE A 350 -22.33 -6.83 19.93
C ILE A 350 -22.69 -8.24 20.42
N ASN A 351 -23.36 -9.04 19.58
CA ASN A 351 -23.74 -10.41 19.93
C ASN A 351 -22.50 -11.30 20.18
N LEU A 352 -21.45 -11.16 19.37
CA LEU A 352 -20.17 -11.85 19.58
C LEU A 352 -19.47 -11.37 20.86
N TRP A 353 -19.55 -10.08 21.18
CA TRP A 353 -19.06 -9.57 22.47
C TRP A 353 -19.80 -10.23 23.65
N GLU A 354 -21.12 -10.07 23.71
CA GLU A 354 -21.95 -10.44 24.86
C GLU A 354 -21.93 -11.96 25.12
N LYS A 355 -22.00 -12.78 24.07
CA LYS A 355 -22.11 -14.24 24.22
C LYS A 355 -20.77 -14.97 24.34
N SER A 356 -19.66 -14.32 23.98
CA SER A 356 -18.43 -15.05 23.67
C SER A 356 -17.16 -14.35 24.17
N LEU A 357 -16.91 -13.08 23.81
CA LEU A 357 -15.67 -12.40 24.20
C LEU A 357 -15.71 -11.86 25.64
N LYS A 358 -16.87 -11.42 26.13
CA LYS A 358 -17.03 -10.90 27.51
C LYS A 358 -16.61 -11.91 28.59
N THR A 359 -16.72 -13.20 28.30
CA THR A 359 -16.39 -14.29 29.24
C THR A 359 -14.96 -14.78 29.11
N ILE A 360 -14.19 -14.31 28.12
CA ILE A 360 -12.78 -14.67 27.98
C ILE A 360 -11.97 -13.81 28.95
N GLU A 361 -11.44 -14.45 30.00
CA GLU A 361 -10.55 -13.81 30.96
C GLU A 361 -9.15 -13.68 30.36
N ILE A 362 -8.94 -12.68 29.50
CA ILE A 362 -7.62 -12.39 28.90
C ILE A 362 -6.54 -12.24 29.97
N GLU A 363 -6.92 -11.72 31.14
CA GLU A 363 -6.05 -11.55 32.31
C GLU A 363 -5.47 -12.86 32.87
N ARG A 364 -6.07 -14.02 32.56
CA ARG A 364 -5.56 -15.34 32.96
C ARG A 364 -4.58 -15.94 31.95
N LEU A 365 -4.43 -15.33 30.77
CA LEU A 365 -3.43 -15.75 29.79
C LEU A 365 -2.06 -15.17 30.17
N PRO A 366 -0.94 -15.88 29.93
CA PRO A 366 0.39 -15.34 30.17
C PRO A 366 0.66 -14.06 29.36
N SER A 367 1.30 -13.10 30.00
CA SER A 367 1.70 -11.85 29.37
C SER A 367 2.82 -12.12 28.35
N ASN A 368 2.54 -11.85 27.09
CA ASN A 368 3.46 -11.88 25.96
C ASN A 368 2.98 -10.89 24.90
N ARG A 369 3.77 -10.65 23.85
CA ARG A 369 3.43 -9.67 22.80
C ARG A 369 2.05 -9.93 22.19
N THR A 370 1.69 -11.19 21.94
CA THR A 370 0.39 -11.59 21.37
C THR A 370 -0.79 -11.22 22.28
N THR A 371 -0.71 -11.50 23.57
CA THR A 371 -1.81 -11.19 24.52
C THR A 371 -1.91 -9.70 24.81
N ILE A 372 -0.80 -8.96 24.80
CA ILE A 372 -0.78 -7.50 24.88
C ILE A 372 -1.49 -6.89 23.66
N TYR A 373 -1.13 -7.32 22.44
CA TYR A 373 -1.73 -6.80 21.21
C TYR A 373 -3.21 -7.18 21.09
N ALA A 374 -3.58 -8.37 21.55
CA ALA A 374 -4.97 -8.80 21.64
C ALA A 374 -5.79 -7.89 22.57
N SER A 375 -5.25 -7.53 23.74
CA SER A 375 -5.90 -6.60 24.68
C SER A 375 -6.11 -5.22 24.07
N ILE A 376 -5.12 -4.70 23.35
CA ILE A 376 -5.22 -3.41 22.63
C ILE A 376 -6.28 -3.47 21.53
N ASN A 377 -6.30 -4.54 20.73
CA ASN A 377 -7.29 -4.72 19.66
C ASN A 377 -8.71 -4.84 20.23
N LEU A 378 -8.88 -5.57 21.33
CA LEU A 378 -10.16 -5.64 22.03
C LEU A 378 -10.59 -4.24 22.52
N ALA A 379 -9.70 -3.50 23.18
CA ALA A 379 -9.99 -2.15 23.65
C ALA A 379 -10.43 -1.22 22.51
N LYS A 380 -9.73 -1.24 21.36
CA LYS A 380 -10.13 -0.49 20.15
C LYS A 380 -11.50 -0.89 19.63
N SER A 381 -11.78 -2.19 19.57
CA SER A 381 -13.06 -2.72 19.10
C SER A 381 -14.21 -2.33 20.03
N LEU A 382 -13.98 -2.35 21.35
CA LEU A 382 -14.95 -1.93 22.35
C LEU A 382 -15.21 -0.42 22.34
N ALA A 383 -14.16 0.40 22.14
CA ALA A 383 -14.31 1.84 21.99
C ALA A 383 -15.22 2.19 20.80
N TYR A 384 -15.04 1.52 19.67
CA TYR A 384 -15.88 1.67 18.50
C TYR A 384 -17.35 1.29 18.76
N LEU A 385 -17.59 0.13 19.37
CA LEU A 385 -18.94 -0.29 19.73
C LEU A 385 -19.59 0.67 20.73
N LYS A 386 -18.80 1.21 21.67
CA LYS A 386 -19.29 2.16 22.67
C LYS A 386 -19.72 3.49 22.04
N GLU A 387 -18.98 3.96 21.04
CA GLU A 387 -19.39 5.14 20.27
C GLU A 387 -20.68 4.89 19.50
N LEU A 388 -20.84 3.70 18.90
CA LEU A 388 -22.06 3.35 18.18
C LEU A 388 -23.29 3.23 19.08
N GLU A 389 -23.13 2.68 20.28
CA GLU A 389 -24.21 2.58 21.28
C GLU A 389 -24.77 3.96 21.64
N SER A 390 -23.93 5.00 21.70
CA SER A 390 -24.40 6.36 21.99
C SER A 390 -25.39 6.91 20.95
N LYS A 391 -25.50 6.26 19.78
CA LYS A 391 -26.40 6.60 18.68
C LYS A 391 -27.60 5.65 18.54
N ASP A 392 -27.63 4.55 19.30
CA ASP A 392 -28.73 3.58 19.32
C ASP A 392 -29.56 3.72 20.61
N SER A 393 -30.86 3.41 20.56
CA SER A 393 -31.78 3.47 21.71
C SER A 393 -31.74 2.19 22.57
N ALA A 394 -31.05 1.14 22.12
CA ALA A 394 -30.91 -0.12 22.82
C ALA A 394 -29.77 -0.06 23.86
N ASN A 395 -30.06 -0.51 25.09
CA ASN A 395 -29.09 -0.56 26.18
C ASN A 395 -28.33 -1.91 26.10
N HIS A 396 -27.09 -1.87 25.62
CA HIS A 396 -26.23 -3.05 25.48
C HIS A 396 -25.28 -3.17 26.68
N ASP A 397 -24.80 -4.38 26.98
CA ASP A 397 -23.87 -4.60 28.09
C ASP A 397 -22.42 -4.36 27.66
N LEU A 398 -22.18 -3.16 27.12
CA LEU A 398 -20.87 -2.71 26.64
C LEU A 398 -20.06 -2.07 27.77
N PRO A 399 -18.74 -2.34 27.85
CA PRO A 399 -17.89 -1.79 28.88
C PRO A 399 -17.85 -0.26 28.81
N SER A 400 -17.80 0.37 29.98
CA SER A 400 -17.60 1.82 30.07
C SER A 400 -16.22 2.23 29.54
N TRP A 401 -16.06 3.50 29.13
CA TRP A 401 -14.77 4.07 28.74
C TRP A 401 -13.67 3.89 29.79
N LYS A 402 -14.02 3.91 31.08
CA LYS A 402 -13.08 3.64 32.18
C LYS A 402 -12.55 2.20 32.20
N VAL A 403 -13.38 1.23 31.80
CA VAL A 403 -12.95 -0.18 31.67
C VAL A 403 -12.04 -0.35 30.46
N ILE A 404 -12.33 0.36 29.36
CA ILE A 404 -11.49 0.38 28.16
C ILE A 404 -10.12 1.01 28.48
N GLU A 405 -10.10 2.13 29.20
CA GLU A 405 -8.87 2.76 29.71
C GLU A 405 -8.06 1.78 30.58
N ALA A 406 -8.68 1.17 31.59
CA ALA A 406 -8.01 0.22 32.47
C ALA A 406 -7.44 -1.00 31.72
N THR A 407 -8.10 -1.43 30.64
CA THR A 407 -7.60 -2.52 29.77
C THR A 407 -6.29 -2.12 29.08
N LEU A 408 -6.16 -0.86 28.65
CA LEU A 408 -4.95 -0.35 28.02
C LEU A 408 -3.84 -0.07 29.04
N GLU A 409 -4.18 0.45 30.22
CA GLU A 409 -3.23 0.60 31.32
C GLU A 409 -2.62 -0.75 31.70
N LYS A 410 -3.46 -1.79 31.84
CA LYS A 410 -3.00 -3.16 32.08
C LYS A 410 -2.13 -3.69 30.95
N ALA A 411 -2.48 -3.44 29.69
CA ALA A 411 -1.65 -3.88 28.55
C ALA A 411 -0.25 -3.24 28.57
N PHE A 412 -0.15 -1.98 29.00
CA PHE A 412 1.13 -1.30 29.19
C PHE A 412 1.91 -1.85 30.40
N ASP A 413 1.24 -2.12 31.51
CA ASP A 413 1.85 -2.78 32.67
C ASP A 413 2.37 -4.18 32.32
N ASP A 414 1.59 -4.96 31.57
CA ASP A 414 1.98 -6.27 31.07
C ASP A 414 3.22 -6.18 30.16
N ALA A 415 3.31 -5.15 29.31
CA ALA A 415 4.47 -4.92 28.44
C ALA A 415 5.75 -4.52 29.21
N GLN A 416 5.62 -3.74 30.29
CA GLN A 416 6.76 -3.37 31.14
C GLN A 416 7.27 -4.53 32.00
N ASN A 417 6.39 -5.46 32.35
CA ASN A 417 6.69 -6.59 33.24
C ASN A 417 6.98 -7.90 32.48
N LEU A 418 7.19 -7.84 31.16
CA LEU A 418 7.68 -8.99 30.41
C LEU A 418 9.03 -9.45 30.97
N SER A 419 9.30 -10.76 30.90
CA SER A 419 10.56 -11.34 31.39
C SER A 419 11.81 -10.89 30.60
N TYR A 420 11.61 -10.16 29.50
CA TYR A 420 12.62 -9.58 28.64
C TYR A 420 12.21 -8.15 28.28
N GLU A 421 13.17 -7.28 27.98
CA GLU A 421 12.90 -5.90 27.57
C GLU A 421 12.35 -5.89 26.14
N ASP A 422 11.09 -5.46 25.97
CA ASP A 422 10.41 -5.35 24.68
C ASP A 422 9.93 -3.90 24.46
N ASN A 423 10.86 -3.04 24.03
CA ASN A 423 10.58 -1.62 23.80
C ASN A 423 9.48 -1.41 22.75
N LEU A 424 9.34 -2.34 21.80
CA LEU A 424 8.30 -2.31 20.78
C LEU A 424 6.91 -2.53 21.40
N ALA A 425 6.75 -3.57 22.21
CA ALA A 425 5.48 -3.84 22.89
C ALA A 425 5.09 -2.71 23.85
N GLN A 426 6.06 -2.14 24.57
CA GLN A 426 5.84 -1.00 25.46
C GLN A 426 5.43 0.26 24.68
N SER A 427 6.16 0.58 23.61
CA SER A 427 5.81 1.69 22.71
C SER A 427 4.40 1.54 22.17
N TYR A 428 4.06 0.35 21.67
CA TYR A 428 2.76 0.07 21.08
C TYR A 428 1.63 0.20 22.10
N ALA A 429 1.77 -0.36 23.29
CA ALA A 429 0.78 -0.22 24.35
C ALA A 429 0.58 1.25 24.77
N LEU A 430 1.68 1.98 24.95
CA LEU A 430 1.66 3.36 25.42
C LEU A 430 1.06 4.33 24.39
N GLY A 431 1.45 4.21 23.12
CA GLY A 431 0.90 5.05 22.05
C GLY A 431 -0.59 4.80 21.83
N ASN A 432 -1.06 3.55 21.99
CA ASN A 432 -2.47 3.23 21.92
C ASN A 432 -3.28 3.77 23.12
N LEU A 433 -2.74 3.71 24.34
CA LEU A 433 -3.33 4.38 25.51
C LEU A 433 -3.40 5.90 25.30
N ALA A 434 -2.33 6.50 24.78
CA ALA A 434 -2.31 7.90 24.41
C ALA A 434 -3.37 8.23 23.35
N GLY A 435 -3.59 7.36 22.37
CA GLY A 435 -4.60 7.50 21.33
C GLY A 435 -6.03 7.52 21.88
N LEU A 436 -6.32 6.72 22.91
CA LEU A 436 -7.61 6.82 23.62
C LEU A 436 -7.78 8.19 24.27
N TYR A 437 -6.72 8.74 24.88
CA TYR A 437 -6.76 10.08 25.48
C TYR A 437 -6.87 11.20 24.45
N GLU A 438 -6.21 11.08 23.30
CA GLU A 438 -6.39 11.98 22.16
C GLU A 438 -7.86 11.98 21.74
N TYR A 439 -8.44 10.80 21.52
CA TYR A 439 -9.82 10.63 21.11
C TYR A 439 -10.80 11.26 22.11
N CYS A 440 -10.71 10.87 23.38
CA CYS A 440 -11.56 11.39 24.44
C CYS A 440 -11.36 12.88 24.72
N GLY A 441 -10.20 13.42 24.36
CA GLY A 441 -9.86 14.84 24.44
C GLY A 441 -10.03 15.58 23.12
N SER A 442 -10.66 15.05 22.08
CA SER A 442 -10.78 15.74 20.77
C SER A 442 -12.12 16.45 20.55
N ARG A 443 -13.18 16.07 21.29
CA ARG A 443 -14.54 16.62 21.11
C ARG A 443 -14.89 17.59 22.23
N GLU A 444 -14.73 18.88 21.99
CA GLU A 444 -15.02 19.94 22.98
C GLU A 444 -16.52 20.02 23.37
N GLU A 445 -17.43 19.60 22.50
CA GLU A 445 -18.89 19.81 22.66
C GLU A 445 -19.66 18.65 23.32
N GLU A 446 -19.05 17.47 23.48
CA GLU A 446 -19.67 16.31 24.14
C GLU A 446 -18.75 15.77 25.25
N GLN A 447 -19.30 15.41 26.42
CA GLN A 447 -18.58 14.59 27.41
C GLN A 447 -18.41 13.16 26.88
N THR A 448 -17.71 12.98 25.75
CA THR A 448 -17.72 11.74 24.94
C THR A 448 -17.31 10.51 25.74
N CYS A 449 -16.30 10.64 26.61
CA CYS A 449 -15.79 9.51 27.39
C CYS A 449 -16.09 9.54 28.90
N ASN A 450 -16.51 10.68 29.45
CA ASN A 450 -16.72 10.88 30.91
C ASN A 450 -15.58 10.31 31.79
N LEU A 451 -14.33 10.54 31.39
CA LEU A 451 -13.13 10.17 32.15
C LEU A 451 -12.89 11.18 33.29
N THR A 452 -12.04 10.80 34.26
CA THR A 452 -11.80 11.63 35.47
C THR A 452 -11.04 12.93 35.18
N LEU A 453 -10.33 13.00 34.06
CA LEU A 453 -9.49 14.14 33.67
C LEU A 453 -10.27 15.16 32.84
N SER A 454 -9.90 16.45 32.97
CA SER A 454 -10.41 17.51 32.09
C SER A 454 -9.89 17.35 30.66
N TYR A 455 -10.59 17.93 29.67
CA TYR A 455 -10.19 17.93 28.26
C TYR A 455 -8.71 18.31 28.05
N ASN A 456 -8.29 19.46 28.59
CA ASN A 456 -6.91 19.92 28.46
C ASN A 456 -5.91 18.98 29.13
N SER A 457 -6.31 18.35 30.26
CA SER A 457 -5.47 17.36 30.94
C SER A 457 -5.34 16.07 30.12
N LEU A 458 -6.38 15.64 29.40
CA LEU A 458 -6.35 14.47 28.52
C LEU A 458 -5.41 14.69 27.34
N ILE A 459 -5.50 15.84 26.66
CA ILE A 459 -4.60 16.18 25.54
C ILE A 459 -3.15 16.27 26.00
N GLN A 460 -2.86 16.88 27.15
CA GLN A 460 -1.49 16.94 27.68
C GLN A 460 -0.97 15.55 28.07
N LYS A 461 -1.78 14.74 28.78
CA LYS A 461 -1.41 13.36 29.13
C LYS A 461 -1.17 12.53 27.86
N SER A 462 -2.04 12.65 26.84
CA SER A 462 -1.85 12.01 25.54
C SER A 462 -0.51 12.38 24.93
N LYS A 463 -0.17 13.67 24.87
CA LYS A 463 1.10 14.17 24.33
C LYS A 463 2.32 13.60 25.05
N GLU A 464 2.33 13.60 26.38
CA GLU A 464 3.44 13.04 27.18
C GLU A 464 3.64 11.53 26.93
N LEU A 465 2.53 10.78 26.87
CA LEU A 465 2.56 9.35 26.59
C LEU A 465 3.01 9.06 25.15
N THR A 466 2.52 9.80 24.16
CA THR A 466 2.94 9.64 22.75
C THR A 466 4.42 10.00 22.56
N GLN A 467 4.94 11.02 23.25
CA GLN A 467 6.38 11.34 23.23
C GLN A 467 7.22 10.18 23.77
N THR A 468 6.78 9.59 24.88
CA THR A 468 7.46 8.43 25.47
C THR A 468 7.37 7.21 24.55
N ALA A 469 6.21 6.97 23.93
CA ALA A 469 6.01 5.90 22.96
C ALA A 469 6.93 6.06 21.74
N LEU A 470 7.11 7.29 21.24
CA LEU A 470 8.02 7.59 20.13
C LEU A 470 9.50 7.33 20.50
N VAL A 471 9.91 7.67 21.73
CA VAL A 471 11.26 7.37 22.22
C VAL A 471 11.49 5.86 22.31
N LEU A 472 10.52 5.10 22.83
CA LEU A 472 10.59 3.65 22.91
C LEU A 472 10.58 2.97 21.53
N ALA A 473 9.83 3.53 20.56
CA ALA A 473 9.80 3.00 19.19
C ALA A 473 11.16 3.10 18.51
N GLN A 474 11.91 4.17 18.78
CA GLN A 474 13.16 4.53 18.09
C GLN A 474 12.96 4.55 16.56
N PRO A 475 12.71 5.72 15.94
CA PRO A 475 12.35 5.81 14.51
C PRO A 475 13.29 5.10 13.54
N ASP A 476 14.58 4.99 13.86
CA ASP A 476 15.57 4.28 13.05
C ASP A 476 15.48 2.74 13.20
N GLU A 477 14.94 2.23 14.30
CA GLU A 477 14.78 0.80 14.59
C GLU A 477 13.37 0.28 14.24
N ASN A 478 12.30 0.97 14.65
CA ASN A 478 10.90 0.58 14.41
C ASN A 478 10.09 1.70 13.73
N PRO A 479 10.44 2.08 12.49
CA PRO A 479 9.79 3.15 11.72
C PRO A 479 8.30 2.91 11.44
N ASP A 480 7.86 1.66 11.34
CA ASP A 480 6.48 1.21 11.09
C ASP A 480 5.49 1.59 12.20
N ILE A 481 5.98 1.77 13.42
CA ILE A 481 5.20 2.27 14.56
C ILE A 481 5.55 3.73 14.86
N ALA A 482 6.82 4.13 14.70
CA ALA A 482 7.27 5.48 15.01
C ALA A 482 6.54 6.58 14.20
N TYR A 483 6.26 6.34 12.91
CA TYR A 483 5.54 7.32 12.08
C TYR A 483 4.12 7.59 12.62
N GLN A 484 3.47 6.58 13.21
CA GLN A 484 2.13 6.71 13.78
C GLN A 484 2.15 7.64 15.00
N TRP A 485 3.19 7.54 15.84
CA TRP A 485 3.37 8.41 17.01
C TRP A 485 3.78 9.82 16.62
N GLN A 486 4.62 10.00 15.60
CA GLN A 486 4.91 11.33 15.05
C GLN A 486 3.62 11.97 14.50
N TRP A 487 2.82 11.22 13.75
CA TRP A 487 1.54 11.71 13.24
C TRP A 487 0.57 12.08 14.38
N GLN A 488 0.48 11.26 15.42
CA GLN A 488 -0.33 11.54 16.61
C GLN A 488 0.13 12.82 17.31
N LEU A 489 1.43 13.04 17.47
CA LEU A 489 1.95 14.32 18.01
C LEU A 489 1.58 15.49 17.10
N GLY A 490 1.59 15.31 15.78
CA GLY A 490 1.13 16.31 14.81
C GLY A 490 -0.32 16.73 15.06
N ARG A 491 -1.24 15.78 15.19
CA ARG A 491 -2.67 16.04 15.48
C ARG A 491 -2.88 16.70 16.84
N LEU A 492 -2.16 16.25 17.86
CA LEU A 492 -2.22 16.84 19.21
C LEU A 492 -1.75 18.30 19.21
N GLU A 493 -0.70 18.64 18.45
CA GLU A 493 -0.24 20.02 18.29
C GLU A 493 -1.20 20.86 17.44
N GLU A 494 -1.82 20.28 16.43
CA GLU A 494 -2.87 20.93 15.63
C GLU A 494 -4.07 21.32 16.50
N ALA A 495 -4.56 20.40 17.34
CA ALA A 495 -5.63 20.67 18.31
C ALA A 495 -5.28 21.80 19.29
N GLN A 496 -4.00 22.00 19.57
CA GLN A 496 -3.49 23.09 20.41
C GLN A 496 -3.23 24.40 19.63
N ASN A 497 -3.60 24.48 18.35
CA ASN A 497 -3.31 25.58 17.44
C ASN A 497 -1.80 25.86 17.22
N ASN A 498 -0.93 24.89 17.48
CA ASN A 498 0.52 24.98 17.27
C ASN A 498 0.89 24.54 15.84
N SER A 499 0.31 25.16 14.82
CA SER A 499 0.40 24.70 13.42
C SER A 499 1.82 24.46 12.91
N LYS A 500 2.80 25.27 13.31
CA LYS A 500 4.20 25.07 12.89
C LYS A 500 4.80 23.77 13.43
N VAL A 501 4.57 23.49 14.71
CA VAL A 501 5.06 22.25 15.35
C VAL A 501 4.30 21.04 14.82
N ALA A 502 3.00 21.19 14.58
CA ALA A 502 2.19 20.17 13.92
C ALA A 502 2.79 19.82 12.54
N ILE A 503 3.08 20.82 11.70
CA ILE A 503 3.71 20.62 10.38
C ILE A 503 5.03 19.85 10.50
N ASP A 504 5.88 20.17 11.47
CA ASP A 504 7.15 19.47 11.68
C ASP A 504 6.92 17.98 11.99
N TYR A 505 5.97 17.65 12.87
CA TYR A 505 5.61 16.27 13.18
C TYR A 505 4.99 15.52 12.01
N TYR A 506 4.07 16.14 11.26
CA TYR A 506 3.50 15.56 10.03
C TYR A 506 4.60 15.28 9.01
N SER A 507 5.58 16.18 8.87
CA SER A 507 6.71 16.00 7.95
C SER A 507 7.59 14.83 8.37
N ASN A 508 7.95 14.75 9.65
CA ASN A 508 8.74 13.65 10.18
C ASN A 508 8.01 12.30 10.04
N ALA A 509 6.69 12.27 10.24
CA ALA A 509 5.88 11.08 10.05
C ALA A 509 5.91 10.61 8.59
N ILE A 510 5.77 11.53 7.64
CA ILE A 510 5.83 11.22 6.20
C ILE A 510 7.23 10.75 5.82
N GLU A 511 8.30 11.43 6.25
CA GLU A 511 9.68 11.01 5.98
C GLU A 511 9.99 9.62 6.57
N THR A 512 9.55 9.35 7.80
CA THR A 512 9.73 8.04 8.46
C THR A 512 8.96 6.96 7.71
N LEU A 513 7.71 7.22 7.33
CA LEU A 513 6.89 6.29 6.55
C LEU A 513 7.54 6.01 5.19
N GLU A 514 8.00 7.03 4.49
CA GLU A 514 8.68 6.91 3.19
C GLU A 514 9.96 6.06 3.27
N SER A 515 10.71 6.17 4.38
CA SER A 515 11.93 5.38 4.60
C SER A 515 11.69 3.86 4.62
N VAL A 516 10.47 3.45 4.97
CA VAL A 516 10.08 2.03 5.06
C VAL A 516 8.97 1.64 4.11
N ARG A 517 8.42 2.57 3.33
CA ARG A 517 7.28 2.33 2.42
C ARG A 517 7.58 1.21 1.43
N SER A 518 8.77 1.19 0.85
CA SER A 518 9.17 0.14 -0.10
C SER A 518 9.17 -1.25 0.52
N ASN A 519 9.43 -1.35 1.83
CA ASN A 519 9.38 -2.61 2.56
C ASN A 519 7.94 -2.88 3.04
N LEU A 520 7.22 -1.89 3.56
CA LEU A 520 5.85 -2.04 4.08
C LEU A 520 4.84 -2.46 3.01
N LEU A 521 4.90 -1.86 1.80
CA LEU A 521 4.01 -2.20 0.69
C LEU A 521 4.18 -3.65 0.22
N VAL A 522 5.37 -4.23 0.44
CA VAL A 522 5.73 -5.59 0.04
C VAL A 522 5.55 -6.58 1.20
N VAL A 523 5.48 -6.10 2.45
CA VAL A 523 5.57 -6.93 3.65
C VAL A 523 4.26 -6.96 4.44
N ASN A 524 3.40 -5.97 4.32
CA ASN A 524 2.17 -5.95 5.12
C ASN A 524 0.96 -5.55 4.29
N SER A 525 0.25 -6.57 3.83
CA SER A 525 -1.01 -6.46 3.13
C SER A 525 -2.07 -5.67 3.90
N ASP A 526 -2.10 -5.74 5.24
CA ASP A 526 -3.05 -4.97 6.04
C ASP A 526 -2.73 -3.47 6.02
N VAL A 527 -1.46 -3.09 5.79
CA VAL A 527 -1.03 -1.70 5.52
C VAL A 527 -1.28 -1.32 4.06
N GLN A 528 -1.01 -2.22 3.11
CA GLN A 528 -1.30 -2.06 1.66
C GLN A 528 -2.80 -1.80 1.39
N PHE A 529 -3.66 -2.56 2.06
CA PHE A 529 -5.14 -2.47 1.96
C PHE A 529 -5.75 -1.54 3.02
N SER A 530 -4.94 -0.75 3.71
CA SER A 530 -5.42 0.35 4.56
C SER A 530 -4.74 1.67 4.22
N PHE A 531 -4.08 1.77 3.06
CA PHE A 531 -3.46 3.00 2.58
C PHE A 531 -4.43 4.19 2.62
N ARG A 532 -5.65 4.00 2.10
CA ARG A 532 -6.73 4.99 2.15
C ARG A 532 -7.11 5.38 3.59
N ASP A 533 -7.16 4.41 4.49
CA ASP A 533 -7.72 4.59 5.83
C ASP A 533 -6.65 5.13 6.82
N ASN A 534 -5.36 4.90 6.56
CA ASN A 534 -4.27 5.16 7.50
C ASN A 534 -3.14 6.02 6.95
N ILE A 535 -2.95 6.10 5.63
CA ILE A 535 -1.81 6.79 5.01
C ILE A 535 -2.24 8.09 4.34
N GLU A 536 -3.27 8.05 3.50
CA GLU A 536 -3.78 9.26 2.82
C GLU A 536 -4.18 10.40 3.79
N PRO A 537 -4.85 10.14 4.93
CA PRO A 537 -5.17 11.19 5.91
C PRO A 537 -3.94 11.87 6.51
N LEU A 538 -2.80 11.17 6.63
CA LEU A 538 -1.55 11.75 7.08
C LEU A 538 -1.07 12.83 6.08
N TYR A 539 -1.01 12.51 4.80
CA TYR A 539 -0.59 13.47 3.76
C TYR A 539 -1.58 14.65 3.67
N ARG A 540 -2.88 14.37 3.62
CA ARG A 540 -3.91 15.41 3.48
C ARG A 540 -3.98 16.32 4.70
N GLY A 541 -3.80 15.80 5.92
CA GLY A 541 -3.69 16.61 7.13
C GLY A 541 -2.49 17.57 7.09
N GLY A 542 -1.32 17.08 6.66
CA GLY A 542 -0.13 17.91 6.45
C GLY A 542 -0.36 19.02 5.43
N VAL A 543 -1.01 18.69 4.31
CA VAL A 543 -1.34 19.66 3.25
C VAL A 543 -2.37 20.69 3.73
N ASN A 544 -3.40 20.27 4.46
CA ASN A 544 -4.38 21.18 5.06
C ASN A 544 -3.70 22.24 5.92
N LEU A 545 -2.77 21.83 6.80
CA LEU A 545 -1.99 22.74 7.65
C LEU A 545 -1.11 23.70 6.84
N LEU A 546 -0.50 23.22 5.74
CA LEU A 546 0.38 24.03 4.88
C LEU A 546 -0.36 25.03 3.99
N LEU A 547 -1.67 24.84 3.78
CA LEU A 547 -2.50 25.69 2.92
C LEU A 547 -3.51 26.55 3.68
N GLN A 548 -3.55 26.48 5.02
CA GLN A 548 -4.50 27.25 5.83
C GLN A 548 -4.41 28.77 5.54
N PRO A 549 -5.51 29.40 5.06
CA PRO A 549 -5.54 30.83 4.77
C PRO A 549 -5.21 31.68 6.01
N GLY A 550 -4.41 32.73 5.83
CA GLY A 550 -4.07 33.68 6.90
C GLY A 550 -3.12 33.15 7.99
N LYS A 551 -2.60 31.92 7.87
CA LYS A 551 -1.59 31.34 8.78
C LYS A 551 -0.25 31.13 8.05
N TYR A 552 0.32 29.94 8.15
CA TYR A 552 1.57 29.55 7.49
C TYR A 552 1.24 28.94 6.13
N GLN A 553 1.83 29.48 5.05
CA GLN A 553 1.66 28.97 3.70
C GLN A 553 3.02 28.57 3.11
N ASP A 554 3.15 27.28 2.76
CA ASP A 554 4.30 26.74 2.04
C ASP A 554 3.77 25.88 0.89
N LEU A 555 3.48 26.57 -0.21
CA LEU A 555 2.85 25.99 -1.41
C LEU A 555 3.74 24.93 -2.05
N GLU A 556 5.05 25.10 -2.00
CA GLU A 556 6.01 24.15 -2.54
C GLU A 556 6.02 22.85 -1.74
N LYS A 557 6.01 22.95 -0.41
CA LYS A 557 5.90 21.76 0.44
C LYS A 557 4.54 21.08 0.29
N ALA A 558 3.45 21.83 0.20
CA ALA A 558 2.12 21.27 -0.02
C ALA A 558 2.03 20.48 -1.34
N ARG A 559 2.55 21.05 -2.44
CA ARG A 559 2.65 20.36 -3.73
C ARG A 559 3.46 19.06 -3.62
N ARG A 560 4.63 19.09 -2.96
CA ARG A 560 5.46 17.89 -2.75
C ARG A 560 4.73 16.81 -1.94
N LEU A 561 3.98 17.18 -0.89
CA LEU A 561 3.24 16.19 -0.10
C LEU A 561 2.13 15.51 -0.92
N ILE A 562 1.39 16.27 -1.73
CA ILE A 562 0.39 15.67 -2.63
C ILE A 562 1.06 14.81 -3.69
N ASP A 563 2.20 15.23 -4.24
CA ASP A 563 2.97 14.44 -5.20
C ASP A 563 3.46 13.11 -4.60
N ASN A 564 3.98 13.15 -3.37
CA ASN A 564 4.41 11.94 -2.65
C ASN A 564 3.24 11.01 -2.33
N LEU A 565 2.06 11.57 -1.99
CA LEU A 565 0.82 10.81 -1.83
C LEU A 565 0.45 10.10 -3.14
N GLN A 566 0.49 10.81 -4.26
CA GLN A 566 0.19 10.27 -5.59
C GLN A 566 1.16 9.16 -5.99
N LEU A 567 2.46 9.36 -5.76
CA LEU A 567 3.46 8.33 -5.99
C LEU A 567 3.19 7.09 -5.12
N ALA A 568 2.81 7.30 -3.86
CA ALA A 568 2.46 6.20 -2.95
C ALA A 568 1.22 5.42 -3.41
N GLU A 569 0.17 6.11 -3.90
CA GLU A 569 -1.01 5.48 -4.51
C GLU A 569 -0.61 4.59 -5.68
N LEU A 570 0.26 5.11 -6.54
CA LEU A 570 0.71 4.44 -7.74
C LEU A 570 1.58 3.20 -7.43
N GLU A 571 2.55 3.31 -6.53
CA GLU A 571 3.37 2.17 -6.08
C GLU A 571 2.50 1.10 -5.42
N ASN A 572 1.50 1.51 -4.63
CA ASN A 572 0.54 0.59 -4.04
C ASN A 572 -0.30 -0.14 -5.09
N PHE A 573 -0.67 0.54 -6.19
CA PHE A 573 -1.37 -0.07 -7.32
C PHE A 573 -0.50 -1.06 -8.10
N LEU A 574 0.76 -0.71 -8.34
CA LEU A 574 1.66 -1.48 -9.22
C LEU A 574 2.47 -2.54 -8.48
N GLN A 575 2.42 -2.53 -7.14
CA GLN A 575 3.13 -3.46 -6.26
C GLN A 575 4.65 -3.49 -6.50
N CYS A 576 5.21 -2.39 -7.00
CA CYS A 576 6.62 -2.29 -7.34
C CYS A 576 7.21 -0.94 -6.91
N ASN A 577 8.54 -0.94 -6.73
CA ASN A 577 9.30 0.26 -6.44
C ASN A 577 9.93 0.76 -7.75
N TRP A 578 9.56 1.97 -8.19
CA TRP A 578 10.17 2.57 -9.37
C TRP A 578 11.50 3.22 -9.02
N GLN A 579 12.60 2.67 -9.57
CA GLN A 579 13.88 3.37 -9.60
C GLN A 579 14.39 3.62 -11.02
N SER A 580 14.49 4.92 -11.31
CA SER A 580 15.36 5.58 -12.29
C SER A 580 15.02 5.49 -13.78
N ASN A 581 14.59 6.65 -14.29
CA ASN A 581 15.03 7.24 -15.56
C ASN A 581 15.47 8.68 -15.23
N GLU A 582 16.23 9.35 -16.11
CA GLU A 582 16.49 10.79 -15.95
C GLU A 582 15.14 11.54 -15.97
N ARG A 583 14.82 12.23 -14.87
CA ARG A 583 13.61 13.05 -14.73
C ARG A 583 14.02 14.51 -14.56
N ILE A 584 13.17 15.41 -15.07
CA ILE A 584 13.31 16.86 -14.89
C ILE A 584 12.14 17.37 -14.05
N PRO A 585 12.38 18.23 -13.06
CA PRO A 585 11.31 18.91 -12.33
C PRO A 585 10.41 19.70 -13.27
N LEU A 586 9.10 19.52 -13.15
CA LEU A 586 8.08 20.16 -13.99
C LEU A 586 8.23 21.69 -13.99
N ASP A 587 8.61 22.28 -12.86
CA ASP A 587 8.82 23.71 -12.73
C ASP A 587 9.96 24.22 -13.62
N GLN A 588 11.02 23.43 -13.81
CA GLN A 588 12.10 23.79 -14.73
C GLN A 588 11.63 23.81 -16.18
N LEU A 589 10.75 22.89 -16.58
CA LEU A 589 10.18 22.86 -17.93
C LEU A 589 9.28 24.07 -18.19
N VAL A 590 8.47 24.43 -17.19
CA VAL A 590 7.55 25.58 -17.27
C VAL A 590 8.34 26.89 -17.33
N GLU A 591 9.38 27.02 -16.51
CA GLU A 591 10.27 28.18 -16.49
C GLU A 591 11.03 28.34 -17.81
N ALA A 592 11.41 27.23 -18.46
CA ALA A 592 12.09 27.25 -19.75
C ALA A 592 11.16 27.59 -20.93
N ASP A 593 9.92 27.09 -20.93
CA ASP A 593 8.96 27.30 -22.02
C ASP A 593 8.36 28.73 -22.04
N ASN A 594 8.18 29.35 -20.87
CA ASN A 594 7.61 30.68 -20.68
C ASN A 594 6.22 30.93 -21.32
N SER A 595 5.57 29.88 -21.86
CA SER A 595 4.24 29.93 -22.46
C SER A 595 3.26 28.93 -21.83
N SER A 596 3.64 28.40 -20.67
CA SER A 596 2.92 27.35 -19.95
C SER A 596 2.60 27.76 -18.52
N ALA A 597 1.52 27.22 -17.96
CA ALA A 597 1.20 27.31 -16.54
C ALA A 597 0.73 25.95 -16.02
N VAL A 598 1.02 25.66 -14.76
CA VAL A 598 0.62 24.42 -14.09
C VAL A 598 -0.45 24.70 -13.05
N ILE A 599 -1.47 23.86 -13.03
CA ILE A 599 -2.64 23.97 -12.16
C ILE A 599 -2.72 22.71 -11.30
N TYR A 600 -2.75 22.92 -9.99
CA TYR A 600 -2.80 21.89 -8.95
C TYR A 600 -4.10 22.04 -8.15
N PRO A 601 -5.20 21.42 -8.60
CA PRO A 601 -6.36 21.25 -7.73
C PRO A 601 -6.00 20.29 -6.59
N ILE A 602 -6.27 20.70 -5.36
CA ILE A 602 -6.07 19.93 -4.13
C ILE A 602 -7.42 19.90 -3.42
N LEU A 603 -8.01 18.71 -3.35
CA LEU A 603 -9.27 18.51 -2.67
C LEU A 603 -8.99 18.17 -1.20
N LEU A 604 -9.60 18.92 -0.29
CA LEU A 604 -9.64 18.61 1.14
C LEU A 604 -11.11 18.36 1.54
N GLU A 605 -11.34 17.88 2.76
CA GLU A 605 -12.69 17.51 3.21
C GLU A 605 -13.69 18.68 3.05
N ASN A 606 -13.30 19.86 3.54
CA ASN A 606 -14.15 21.05 3.62
C ASN A 606 -13.67 22.22 2.75
N ARG A 607 -12.71 22.00 1.85
CA ARG A 607 -12.14 23.07 1.01
C ARG A 607 -11.56 22.52 -0.29
N LEU A 608 -11.68 23.29 -1.36
CA LEU A 608 -10.92 23.08 -2.60
C LEU A 608 -9.85 24.17 -2.72
N ASP A 609 -8.59 23.77 -2.79
CA ASP A 609 -7.45 24.67 -3.03
C ASP A 609 -6.93 24.48 -4.45
N VAL A 610 -6.57 25.56 -5.13
CA VAL A 610 -5.97 25.53 -6.47
C VAL A 610 -4.66 26.30 -6.44
N ILE A 611 -3.54 25.60 -6.57
CA ILE A 611 -2.24 26.23 -6.71
C ILE A 611 -1.94 26.40 -8.19
N VAL A 612 -1.56 27.61 -8.59
CA VAL A 612 -1.15 27.94 -9.96
C VAL A 612 0.32 28.31 -9.96
N LYS A 613 1.14 27.54 -10.69
CA LYS A 613 2.56 27.80 -10.92
C LYS A 613 2.78 28.27 -12.35
N THR A 614 3.37 29.45 -12.49
CA THR A 614 3.80 30.01 -13.77
C THR A 614 5.33 30.14 -13.79
N PRO A 615 5.94 30.55 -14.93
CA PRO A 615 7.39 30.73 -15.01
C PRO A 615 7.95 31.70 -13.96
N HIS A 616 7.14 32.65 -13.47
CA HIS A 616 7.61 33.72 -12.60
C HIS A 616 6.89 33.82 -11.25
N SER A 617 5.80 33.05 -11.04
CA SER A 617 5.00 33.15 -9.82
C SER A 617 4.38 31.82 -9.42
N ILE A 618 4.06 31.72 -8.14
CA ILE A 618 3.20 30.67 -7.59
C ILE A 618 2.11 31.37 -6.75
N ALA A 619 0.85 30.97 -6.94
CA ALA A 619 -0.30 31.57 -6.27
C ALA A 619 -1.27 30.48 -5.81
N LEU A 620 -1.99 30.75 -4.72
CA LEU A 620 -3.03 29.89 -4.16
C LEU A 620 -4.40 30.57 -4.29
N TYR A 621 -5.39 29.82 -4.75
CA TYR A 621 -6.80 30.21 -4.79
C TYR A 621 -7.60 29.19 -3.97
N SER A 622 -8.25 29.64 -2.90
CA SER A 622 -8.95 28.77 -1.94
C SER A 622 -10.46 28.97 -2.00
N HIS A 623 -11.21 27.88 -2.08
CA HIS A 623 -12.67 27.84 -2.06
C HIS A 623 -13.16 27.14 -0.78
N GLU A 624 -13.25 27.90 0.31
CA GLU A 624 -13.67 27.40 1.64
C GLU A 624 -15.14 26.97 1.69
N ASP A 625 -15.95 27.37 0.72
CA ASP A 625 -17.37 27.00 0.60
C ASP A 625 -17.58 25.74 -0.23
N VAL A 626 -16.52 25.18 -0.82
CA VAL A 626 -16.58 24.00 -1.69
C VAL A 626 -16.02 22.79 -0.94
N ASN A 627 -16.90 21.88 -0.54
CA ASN A 627 -16.51 20.62 0.10
C ASN A 627 -16.34 19.47 -0.91
N LYS A 628 -15.71 18.39 -0.45
CA LYS A 628 -15.46 17.16 -1.21
C LYS A 628 -16.71 16.59 -1.88
N ASN A 629 -17.79 16.42 -1.13
CA ASN A 629 -19.02 15.81 -1.65
C ASN A 629 -19.63 16.62 -2.80
N GLU A 630 -19.54 17.94 -2.73
CA GLU A 630 -20.00 18.82 -3.81
C GLU A 630 -19.18 18.64 -5.09
N VAL A 631 -17.86 18.51 -4.97
CA VAL A 631 -16.94 18.27 -6.09
C VAL A 631 -17.21 16.89 -6.70
N GLU A 632 -17.23 15.83 -5.89
CA GLU A 632 -17.45 14.45 -6.35
C GLU A 632 -18.78 14.32 -7.11
N ASN A 633 -19.87 14.88 -6.56
CA ASN A 633 -21.17 14.88 -7.23
C ASN A 633 -21.17 15.69 -8.54
N THR A 634 -20.51 16.84 -8.56
CA THR A 634 -20.42 17.70 -9.76
C THR A 634 -19.66 17.00 -10.88
N VAL A 635 -18.51 16.40 -10.55
CA VAL A 635 -17.67 15.67 -11.50
C VAL A 635 -18.38 14.41 -12.00
N GLY A 636 -18.97 13.62 -11.10
CA GLY A 636 -19.70 12.40 -11.45
C GLY A 636 -20.89 12.66 -12.39
N GLU A 637 -21.70 13.70 -12.12
CA GLU A 637 -22.81 14.04 -13.01
C GLU A 637 -22.33 14.59 -14.36
N LEU A 638 -21.28 15.43 -14.37
CA LEU A 638 -20.70 15.93 -15.61
C LEU A 638 -20.15 14.79 -16.47
N ARG A 639 -19.45 13.83 -15.84
CA ARG A 639 -18.92 12.63 -16.50
C ARG A 639 -20.01 11.88 -17.25
N GLN A 640 -21.14 11.61 -16.59
CA GLN A 640 -22.27 10.91 -17.20
C GLN A 640 -22.84 11.67 -18.40
N LEU A 641 -22.90 13.00 -18.32
CA LEU A 641 -23.40 13.83 -19.43
C LEU A 641 -22.43 13.85 -20.63
N LEU A 642 -21.12 13.86 -20.41
CA LEU A 642 -20.12 13.87 -21.48
C LEU A 642 -20.15 12.61 -22.35
N VAL A 643 -20.50 11.44 -21.78
CA VAL A 643 -20.57 10.17 -22.52
C VAL A 643 -21.95 9.93 -23.16
N LYS A 644 -23.00 10.54 -22.60
CA LYS A 644 -24.38 10.34 -23.01
C LYS A 644 -24.61 10.74 -24.47
N ARG A 645 -25.33 9.92 -25.23
CA ARG A 645 -25.81 10.30 -26.56
C ARG A 645 -26.87 11.40 -26.42
N ARG A 646 -26.58 12.61 -26.91
CA ARG A 646 -27.45 13.81 -26.80
C ARG A 646 -27.71 14.22 -25.34
N PRO A 647 -26.72 14.79 -24.63
CA PRO A 647 -26.92 15.29 -23.28
C PRO A 647 -27.76 16.59 -23.26
N SER A 648 -28.25 16.96 -22.08
CA SER A 648 -28.81 18.31 -21.85
C SER A 648 -27.65 19.32 -21.83
N LEU A 649 -27.44 20.03 -22.94
CA LEU A 649 -26.34 21.01 -23.05
C LEU A 649 -26.41 22.08 -21.96
N LYS A 650 -27.61 22.57 -21.62
CA LYS A 650 -27.78 23.53 -20.52
C LYS A 650 -27.28 22.98 -19.17
N ARG A 651 -27.52 21.71 -18.88
CA ARG A 651 -27.05 21.08 -17.62
C ARG A 651 -25.54 20.82 -17.68
N LEU A 652 -25.05 20.32 -18.80
CA LEU A 652 -23.62 20.09 -19.06
C LEU A 652 -22.83 21.39 -18.88
N HIS A 653 -23.22 22.46 -19.59
CA HIS A 653 -22.57 23.78 -19.49
C HIS A 653 -22.66 24.36 -18.09
N LYS A 654 -23.77 24.18 -17.37
CA LYS A 654 -23.90 24.64 -15.98
C LYS A 654 -22.90 23.96 -15.05
N LEU A 655 -22.79 22.63 -15.11
CA LEU A 655 -21.85 21.87 -14.27
C LEU A 655 -20.40 22.14 -14.67
N SER A 656 -20.12 22.17 -15.98
CA SER A 656 -18.79 22.47 -16.51
C SER A 656 -18.33 23.89 -16.16
N ASN A 657 -19.23 24.88 -16.21
CA ASN A 657 -18.93 26.25 -15.78
C ASN A 657 -18.68 26.39 -14.28
N LYS A 658 -19.28 25.50 -13.46
CA LYS A 658 -19.02 25.44 -12.03
C LYS A 658 -17.58 25.02 -11.76
N LEU A 659 -17.12 23.97 -12.45
CA LEU A 659 -15.73 23.53 -12.39
C LEU A 659 -14.75 24.56 -12.98
N TYR A 660 -15.11 25.22 -14.09
CA TYR A 660 -14.32 26.32 -14.64
C TYR A 660 -14.18 27.47 -13.61
N ALA A 661 -15.25 27.78 -12.88
CA ALA A 661 -15.23 28.79 -11.83
C ALA A 661 -14.20 28.46 -10.74
N TRP A 662 -14.20 27.21 -10.27
CA TRP A 662 -13.32 26.74 -9.21
C TRP A 662 -11.87 26.61 -9.66
N LEU A 663 -11.62 26.12 -10.88
CA LEU A 663 -10.26 25.72 -11.29
C LEU A 663 -9.51 26.80 -12.07
N ILE A 664 -10.22 27.69 -12.77
CA ILE A 664 -9.63 28.57 -13.80
C ILE A 664 -9.97 30.04 -13.57
N ARG A 665 -11.23 30.35 -13.30
CA ARG A 665 -11.75 31.73 -13.36
C ARG A 665 -11.03 32.70 -12.43
N ASP A 666 -10.74 32.30 -11.20
CA ASP A 666 -10.10 33.20 -10.24
C ASP A 666 -8.63 33.48 -10.61
N ALA A 667 -7.93 32.50 -11.18
CA ALA A 667 -6.59 32.70 -11.69
C ALA A 667 -6.59 33.65 -12.90
N GLU A 668 -7.52 33.50 -13.85
CA GLU A 668 -7.66 34.42 -14.99
C GLU A 668 -8.00 35.85 -14.52
N LYS A 669 -8.96 36.01 -13.60
CA LYS A 669 -9.36 37.33 -13.07
C LYS A 669 -8.25 38.05 -12.34
N ASN A 670 -7.37 37.31 -11.66
CA ASN A 670 -6.21 37.85 -10.95
C ASN A 670 -4.96 37.97 -11.84
N ASN A 671 -5.09 37.75 -13.17
CA ASN A 671 -3.98 37.78 -14.13
C ASN A 671 -2.82 36.87 -13.72
N ALA A 672 -3.12 35.68 -13.21
CA ALA A 672 -2.11 34.69 -12.86
C ALA A 672 -1.20 34.38 -14.07
N TRP A 673 -1.78 34.37 -15.28
CA TRP A 673 -1.08 34.27 -16.55
C TRP A 673 -1.69 35.22 -17.60
N ASP A 674 -0.98 35.40 -18.72
CA ASP A 674 -1.41 36.25 -19.84
C ASP A 674 -2.10 35.39 -20.90
N PRO A 675 -3.42 35.51 -21.13
CA PRO A 675 -4.15 34.71 -22.11
C PRO A 675 -3.65 34.84 -23.55
N GLY A 676 -2.92 35.91 -23.89
CA GLY A 676 -2.32 36.10 -25.20
C GLY A 676 -0.95 35.43 -25.38
N LYS A 677 -0.30 35.00 -24.29
CA LYS A 677 1.04 34.38 -24.30
C LYS A 677 1.04 32.94 -23.82
N THR A 678 0.19 32.62 -22.85
CA THR A 678 0.05 31.25 -22.34
C THR A 678 -0.70 30.42 -23.37
N LYS A 679 -0.03 29.39 -23.88
CA LYS A 679 -0.57 28.47 -24.88
C LYS A 679 -1.01 27.14 -24.27
N THR A 680 -0.33 26.69 -23.22
CA THR A 680 -0.55 25.37 -22.62
C THR A 680 -0.84 25.46 -21.13
N LEU A 681 -1.88 24.74 -20.67
CA LEU A 681 -2.17 24.50 -19.27
C LEU A 681 -1.88 23.04 -18.91
N ILE A 682 -1.01 22.84 -17.93
CA ILE A 682 -0.63 21.52 -17.41
C ILE A 682 -1.40 21.29 -16.11
N PHE A 683 -2.05 20.15 -15.98
CA PHE A 683 -2.80 19.80 -14.78
C PHE A 683 -2.13 18.64 -14.04
N VAL A 684 -1.93 18.80 -12.74
CA VAL A 684 -1.59 17.70 -11.82
C VAL A 684 -2.84 17.44 -10.98
N LEU A 685 -3.64 16.47 -11.40
CA LEU A 685 -5.01 16.29 -10.91
C LEU A 685 -5.07 15.46 -9.62
N ASP A 686 -5.80 15.96 -8.63
CA ASP A 686 -6.14 15.25 -7.39
C ASP A 686 -7.54 14.60 -7.45
N GLY A 687 -7.67 13.42 -6.86
CA GLY A 687 -8.93 12.71 -6.66
C GLY A 687 -9.89 12.70 -7.86
N PRO A 688 -11.15 13.13 -7.70
CA PRO A 688 -12.20 12.98 -8.72
C PRO A 688 -11.92 13.76 -10.01
N PHE A 689 -11.06 14.79 -9.99
CA PHE A 689 -10.78 15.57 -11.20
C PHE A 689 -10.15 14.74 -12.32
N ARG A 690 -9.52 13.60 -11.99
CA ARG A 690 -8.95 12.64 -12.95
C ARG A 690 -10.00 12.00 -13.87
N ASP A 691 -11.27 12.00 -13.48
CA ASP A 691 -12.35 11.35 -14.24
C ASP A 691 -12.89 12.18 -15.40
N ILE A 692 -12.56 13.47 -15.47
CA ILE A 692 -13.08 14.37 -16.50
C ILE A 692 -11.96 15.00 -17.34
N PRO A 693 -12.18 15.20 -18.65
CA PRO A 693 -11.22 15.94 -19.48
C PRO A 693 -11.27 17.43 -19.12
N MET A 694 -10.14 18.01 -18.68
CA MET A 694 -10.06 19.46 -18.42
C MET A 694 -10.32 20.31 -19.69
N SER A 695 -10.15 19.71 -20.87
CA SER A 695 -10.55 20.30 -22.16
C SER A 695 -12.05 20.65 -22.23
N THR A 696 -12.90 20.02 -21.41
CA THR A 696 -14.36 20.21 -21.40
C THR A 696 -14.86 21.28 -20.44
N LEU A 697 -13.96 21.93 -19.67
CA LEU A 697 -14.34 23.05 -18.81
C LEU A 697 -14.87 24.19 -19.67
N TYR A 698 -16.10 24.63 -19.40
CA TYR A 698 -16.84 25.56 -20.24
C TYR A 698 -16.99 26.89 -19.54
N ASP A 699 -16.53 27.96 -20.17
CA ASP A 699 -16.68 29.30 -19.65
C ASP A 699 -17.95 29.93 -20.21
N ILE A 700 -18.93 30.16 -19.34
CA ILE A 700 -20.20 30.76 -19.74
C ILE A 700 -20.06 32.23 -20.18
N ASP A 701 -19.02 32.93 -19.72
CA ASP A 701 -18.83 34.36 -20.02
C ASP A 701 -18.30 34.56 -21.45
N SER A 702 -17.46 33.64 -21.93
CA SER A 702 -16.92 33.65 -23.30
C SER A 702 -17.61 32.67 -24.27
N GLU A 703 -18.58 31.89 -23.77
CA GLU A 703 -19.29 30.84 -24.51
C GLU A 703 -18.36 29.83 -25.21
N SER A 704 -17.24 29.49 -24.57
CA SER A 704 -16.21 28.63 -25.15
C SER A 704 -15.70 27.57 -24.17
N TYR A 705 -15.24 26.45 -24.71
CA TYR A 705 -14.54 25.43 -23.91
C TYR A 705 -13.07 25.84 -23.69
N LEU A 706 -12.47 25.37 -22.58
CA LEU A 706 -11.08 25.65 -22.23
C LEU A 706 -10.12 25.24 -23.35
N ILE A 707 -10.41 24.12 -24.03
CA ILE A 707 -9.59 23.63 -25.15
C ILE A 707 -9.55 24.59 -26.35
N GLU A 708 -10.52 25.50 -26.48
CA GLU A 708 -10.49 26.53 -27.53
C GLU A 708 -9.55 27.69 -27.19
N LYS A 709 -9.20 27.85 -25.90
CA LYS A 709 -8.30 28.90 -25.40
C LYS A 709 -6.87 28.39 -25.24
N TYR A 710 -6.69 27.20 -24.68
CA TYR A 710 -5.39 26.64 -24.32
C TYR A 710 -5.28 25.17 -24.72
N ALA A 711 -4.09 24.74 -25.13
CA ALA A 711 -3.74 23.33 -25.15
C ALA A 711 -3.72 22.80 -23.70
N VAL A 712 -4.08 21.54 -23.52
CA VAL A 712 -4.20 20.92 -22.19
C VAL A 712 -3.33 19.68 -22.13
N SER A 713 -2.58 19.53 -21.04
CA SER A 713 -1.80 18.34 -20.74
C SER A 713 -1.95 17.93 -19.28
N LEU A 714 -1.81 16.63 -19.01
CA LEU A 714 -1.80 16.09 -17.65
C LEU A 714 -0.39 15.63 -17.27
N SER A 715 0.00 15.87 -16.03
CA SER A 715 1.22 15.31 -15.46
C SER A 715 0.88 14.32 -14.34
N VAL A 716 1.62 13.22 -14.27
CA VAL A 716 1.52 12.19 -13.22
C VAL A 716 2.21 12.60 -11.91
N GLY A 717 2.86 13.77 -11.89
CA GLY A 717 3.50 14.32 -10.69
C GLY A 717 4.29 15.61 -10.95
N LEU A 718 5.21 15.94 -10.04
CA LEU A 718 6.10 17.11 -10.11
C LEU A 718 7.37 16.88 -10.93
N GLU A 719 7.62 15.65 -11.36
CA GLU A 719 8.76 15.30 -12.20
C GLU A 719 8.29 14.52 -13.43
N LEU A 720 8.88 14.83 -14.58
CA LEU A 720 8.57 14.16 -15.83
C LEU A 720 9.83 13.54 -16.45
N PRO A 721 9.69 12.39 -17.13
CA PRO A 721 10.75 11.85 -17.97
C PRO A 721 11.23 12.87 -19.02
N VAL A 722 12.54 12.95 -19.25
CA VAL A 722 13.12 13.91 -20.21
C VAL A 722 12.77 13.55 -21.65
N LEU A 723 12.12 14.47 -22.36
CA LEU A 723 11.85 14.31 -23.79
C LEU A 723 13.14 14.58 -24.59
N ASN A 724 13.50 13.62 -25.45
CA ASN A 724 14.66 13.73 -26.34
C ASN A 724 14.20 14.16 -27.72
N GLN A 725 14.48 15.41 -28.09
CA GLN A 725 14.26 15.87 -29.45
C GLN A 725 15.24 15.19 -30.40
N LYS A 726 14.71 14.61 -31.48
CA LYS A 726 15.50 13.93 -32.51
C LYS A 726 15.17 14.49 -33.90
N SER A 727 16.18 14.52 -34.76
CA SER A 727 16.06 14.96 -36.15
C SER A 727 15.42 13.91 -37.06
N GLN A 728 15.47 12.63 -36.67
CA GLN A 728 14.88 11.49 -37.36
C GLN A 728 14.23 10.60 -36.31
N LEU A 729 12.95 10.31 -36.50
CA LEU A 729 12.20 9.41 -35.62
C LEU A 729 11.96 8.06 -36.26
N LYS A 730 11.81 7.04 -35.42
CA LYS A 730 11.27 5.74 -35.81
C LYS A 730 9.89 5.54 -35.22
N ALA A 731 8.90 5.25 -36.07
CA ALA A 731 7.53 4.96 -35.66
C ALA A 731 7.18 3.48 -35.85
N LEU A 732 6.67 2.83 -34.81
CA LEU A 732 5.99 1.54 -34.90
C LEU A 732 4.48 1.79 -34.86
N VAL A 733 3.79 1.50 -35.95
CA VAL A 733 2.34 1.68 -36.07
C VAL A 733 1.70 0.31 -36.22
N THR A 734 0.87 -0.10 -35.27
CA THR A 734 0.28 -1.42 -35.28
C THR A 734 -1.12 -1.44 -34.69
N GLY A 735 -1.91 -2.45 -35.07
CA GLY A 735 -3.26 -2.61 -34.55
C GLY A 735 -3.89 -3.95 -34.89
N GLN A 736 -4.98 -4.25 -34.17
CA GLN A 736 -5.74 -5.48 -34.26
C GLN A 736 -7.19 -5.19 -34.65
N SER A 737 -7.58 -5.60 -35.86
CA SER A 737 -8.92 -5.38 -36.42
C SER A 737 -9.86 -6.59 -36.30
N GLN A 738 -9.34 -7.79 -36.05
CA GLN A 738 -10.14 -9.02 -36.03
C GLN A 738 -10.89 -9.22 -34.70
N ASP A 739 -11.89 -10.11 -34.71
CA ASP A 739 -12.57 -10.55 -33.50
C ASP A 739 -11.55 -11.10 -32.49
N THR A 740 -11.67 -10.65 -31.24
CA THR A 740 -10.65 -10.92 -30.22
C THR A 740 -10.79 -12.30 -29.59
N GLY A 741 -11.90 -13.00 -29.79
CA GLY A 741 -12.22 -14.23 -29.06
C GLY A 741 -12.58 -14.01 -27.57
N PHE A 742 -12.68 -12.75 -27.11
CA PHE A 742 -13.10 -12.41 -25.75
C PHE A 742 -14.50 -11.77 -25.76
N SER A 743 -15.34 -12.20 -24.81
CA SER A 743 -16.68 -11.60 -24.63
C SER A 743 -16.58 -10.11 -24.34
N GLY A 744 -17.37 -9.29 -25.03
CA GLY A 744 -17.39 -7.83 -24.88
C GLY A 744 -16.41 -7.06 -25.78
N PHE A 745 -15.55 -7.75 -26.55
CA PHE A 745 -14.53 -7.13 -27.40
C PHE A 745 -14.69 -7.57 -28.87
N ASN A 746 -15.62 -6.92 -29.58
CA ASN A 746 -15.93 -7.20 -30.98
C ASN A 746 -14.80 -6.73 -31.93
N ALA A 747 -14.81 -7.21 -33.18
CA ALA A 747 -13.90 -6.73 -34.23
C ALA A 747 -13.93 -5.20 -34.40
N LEU A 748 -12.74 -4.60 -34.60
CA LEU A 748 -12.55 -3.16 -34.80
C LEU A 748 -12.34 -2.87 -36.30
N GLY A 749 -13.44 -2.62 -37.02
CA GLY A 749 -13.40 -2.44 -38.47
C GLY A 749 -12.64 -1.19 -38.93
N GLY A 750 -12.54 -0.16 -38.08
CA GLY A 750 -11.82 1.08 -38.35
C GLY A 750 -10.29 1.01 -38.28
N VAL A 751 -9.72 -0.03 -37.65
CA VAL A 751 -8.26 -0.09 -37.37
C VAL A 751 -7.43 -0.13 -38.66
N ASP A 752 -7.79 -0.95 -39.64
CA ASP A 752 -7.03 -1.03 -40.90
C ASP A 752 -7.05 0.32 -41.65
N ALA A 753 -8.15 1.08 -41.53
CA ALA A 753 -8.24 2.42 -42.09
C ALA A 753 -7.39 3.44 -41.30
N GLU A 754 -7.37 3.35 -39.98
CA GLU A 754 -6.53 4.17 -39.10
C GLU A 754 -5.04 3.97 -39.41
N LEU A 755 -4.57 2.71 -39.43
CA LEU A 755 -3.18 2.37 -39.75
C LEU A 755 -2.78 2.89 -41.13
N GLY A 756 -3.64 2.68 -42.14
CA GLY A 756 -3.40 3.15 -43.50
C GLY A 756 -3.35 4.67 -43.62
N ILE A 757 -4.16 5.41 -42.84
CA ILE A 757 -4.12 6.88 -42.82
C ILE A 757 -2.84 7.37 -42.15
N ILE A 758 -2.48 6.82 -40.99
CA ILE A 758 -1.26 7.21 -40.27
C ILE A 758 -0.03 6.92 -41.14
N LYS A 759 0.01 5.75 -41.78
CA LYS A 759 1.04 5.40 -42.77
C LYS A 759 1.20 6.49 -43.84
N ASN A 760 0.10 6.94 -44.45
CA ASN A 760 0.17 7.97 -45.49
C ASN A 760 0.69 9.32 -44.95
N VAL A 761 0.31 9.69 -43.72
CA VAL A 761 0.79 10.92 -43.08
C VAL A 761 2.28 10.82 -42.75
N LEU A 762 2.73 9.69 -42.20
CA LEU A 762 4.14 9.48 -41.83
C LEU A 762 5.05 9.30 -43.04
N GLN A 763 4.60 8.61 -44.09
CA GLN A 763 5.33 8.49 -45.36
C GLN A 763 5.55 9.83 -46.06
N GLY A 764 4.66 10.80 -45.83
CA GLY A 764 4.81 12.16 -46.34
C GLY A 764 5.83 13.01 -45.58
N SER A 765 6.44 12.48 -44.51
CA SER A 765 7.43 13.17 -43.68
C SER A 765 8.83 12.64 -43.95
N ASP A 766 9.75 13.51 -44.39
CA ASP A 766 11.15 13.15 -44.64
C ASP A 766 11.95 12.79 -43.36
N ASN A 767 11.34 13.01 -42.17
CA ASN A 767 11.98 12.87 -40.87
C ASN A 767 11.47 11.68 -40.02
N VAL A 768 10.66 10.79 -40.61
CA VAL A 768 10.09 9.65 -39.88
C VAL A 768 10.25 8.35 -40.68
N ASP A 769 11.16 7.49 -40.21
CA ASP A 769 11.19 6.08 -40.57
C ASP A 769 10.01 5.38 -39.88
N TYR A 770 9.29 4.49 -40.57
CA TYR A 770 8.17 3.79 -39.96
C TYR A 770 8.14 2.29 -40.29
N LEU A 771 7.72 1.50 -39.32
CA LEU A 771 7.32 0.09 -39.48
C LEU A 771 5.82 -0.01 -39.19
N GLU A 772 5.09 -0.67 -40.09
CA GLU A 772 3.69 -1.00 -39.90
C GLU A 772 3.54 -2.51 -39.70
N ILE A 773 2.92 -2.93 -38.59
CA ILE A 773 2.54 -4.32 -38.33
C ILE A 773 1.02 -4.39 -38.39
N THR A 774 0.48 -5.12 -39.37
CA THR A 774 -0.97 -5.23 -39.58
C THR A 774 -1.59 -6.31 -38.71
N SER A 775 -2.91 -6.30 -38.59
CA SER A 775 -3.71 -7.23 -37.79
C SER A 775 -3.53 -8.72 -38.15
N GLN A 776 -3.03 -9.05 -39.35
CA GLN A 776 -2.74 -10.44 -39.74
C GLN A 776 -1.37 -10.92 -39.23
N SER A 777 -0.46 -9.98 -38.96
CA SER A 777 0.90 -10.26 -38.50
C SER A 777 1.10 -9.97 -37.01
N LEU A 778 0.19 -9.20 -36.40
CA LEU A 778 0.29 -8.80 -35.00
C LEU A 778 -0.05 -9.97 -34.07
N ASN A 779 0.84 -10.20 -33.13
CA ASN A 779 0.67 -11.02 -31.94
C ASN A 779 1.61 -10.52 -30.84
N ARG A 780 1.47 -11.04 -29.62
CA ARG A 780 2.31 -10.68 -28.48
C ARG A 780 3.80 -10.72 -28.83
N ASP A 781 4.30 -11.85 -29.32
CA ASP A 781 5.73 -12.04 -29.55
C ASP A 781 6.26 -11.11 -30.65
N SER A 782 5.51 -10.91 -31.74
CA SER A 782 5.89 -9.98 -32.81
C SER A 782 5.99 -8.52 -32.36
N LEU A 783 5.15 -8.10 -31.40
CA LEU A 783 5.20 -6.75 -30.83
C LEU A 783 6.45 -6.60 -29.94
N PHE A 784 6.70 -7.58 -29.09
CA PHE A 784 7.87 -7.60 -28.21
C PHE A 784 9.17 -7.69 -29.01
N ASP A 785 9.22 -8.54 -30.03
CA ASP A 785 10.35 -8.68 -30.95
C ASP A 785 10.59 -7.38 -31.71
N ALA A 786 9.54 -6.73 -32.23
CA ALA A 786 9.68 -5.46 -32.92
C ALA A 786 10.22 -4.37 -31.98
N ALA A 787 9.63 -4.24 -30.79
CA ALA A 787 10.08 -3.29 -29.78
C ALA A 787 11.51 -3.57 -29.31
N ALA A 788 11.92 -4.84 -29.19
CA ALA A 788 13.28 -5.22 -28.79
C ALA A 788 14.30 -5.03 -29.92
N ALA A 789 13.90 -5.25 -31.18
CA ALA A 789 14.79 -5.24 -32.34
C ALA A 789 15.15 -3.83 -32.83
N SER A 790 14.38 -2.80 -32.49
CA SER A 790 14.62 -1.44 -32.94
C SER A 790 14.16 -0.41 -31.91
N ASN A 791 14.96 0.64 -31.72
CA ASN A 791 14.58 1.72 -30.83
C ASN A 791 13.52 2.61 -31.50
N TYR A 792 12.24 2.43 -31.16
CA TYR A 792 11.13 3.22 -31.70
C TYR A 792 10.83 4.42 -30.80
N ASP A 793 10.74 5.59 -31.42
CA ASP A 793 10.43 6.85 -30.74
C ASP A 793 8.93 7.07 -30.62
N ILE A 794 8.17 6.62 -31.62
CA ILE A 794 6.70 6.66 -31.62
C ILE A 794 6.19 5.22 -31.66
N ILE A 795 5.30 4.87 -30.75
CA ILE A 795 4.55 3.61 -30.81
C ILE A 795 3.06 3.95 -30.85
N HIS A 796 2.36 3.50 -31.87
CA HIS A 796 0.91 3.65 -32.00
C HIS A 796 0.27 2.26 -31.97
N LEU A 797 -0.62 2.04 -31.00
CA LEU A 797 -1.32 0.78 -30.76
C LEU A 797 -2.83 1.01 -30.95
N ALA A 798 -3.38 0.53 -32.06
CA ALA A 798 -4.81 0.56 -32.37
C ALA A 798 -5.45 -0.80 -32.07
N THR A 799 -5.95 -0.96 -30.84
CA THR A 799 -6.50 -2.25 -30.38
C THR A 799 -7.57 -2.06 -29.30
N HIS A 800 -8.12 -3.13 -28.75
CA HIS A 800 -8.85 -3.07 -27.49
C HIS A 800 -7.89 -2.97 -26.32
N GLY A 801 -8.24 -2.08 -25.40
CA GLY A 801 -7.63 -1.98 -24.08
C GLY A 801 -8.74 -2.02 -23.04
N LYS A 802 -8.39 -2.51 -21.87
CA LYS A 802 -9.22 -2.40 -20.66
C LYS A 802 -8.32 -1.89 -19.55
N PHE A 803 -8.84 -0.92 -18.81
CA PHE A 803 -8.22 -0.43 -17.59
C PHE A 803 -9.14 -0.71 -16.39
N SER A 804 -8.52 -1.10 -15.28
CA SER A 804 -9.18 -1.36 -14.00
C SER A 804 -8.21 -0.98 -12.86
N SER A 805 -8.72 -0.74 -11.65
CA SER A 805 -7.88 -0.75 -10.42
C SER A 805 -7.36 -2.13 -10.06
N ASP A 806 -7.73 -3.15 -10.82
CA ASP A 806 -7.02 -4.42 -10.85
C ASP A 806 -5.93 -4.40 -11.93
N PRO A 807 -4.63 -4.48 -11.55
CA PRO A 807 -3.55 -4.69 -12.50
C PRO A 807 -3.78 -5.92 -13.40
N GLU A 808 -4.37 -6.99 -12.87
CA GLU A 808 -4.66 -8.24 -13.60
C GLU A 808 -5.85 -8.13 -14.55
N ASP A 809 -6.70 -7.10 -14.39
CA ASP A 809 -7.79 -6.77 -15.33
C ASP A 809 -7.44 -5.55 -16.20
N THR A 810 -6.17 -5.10 -16.15
CA THR A 810 -5.61 -4.05 -16.99
C THR A 810 -4.73 -4.66 -18.07
N PHE A 811 -5.23 -4.63 -19.31
CA PHE A 811 -4.56 -5.28 -20.45
C PHE A 811 -4.89 -4.63 -21.79
N ILE A 812 -4.05 -4.91 -22.78
CA ILE A 812 -4.35 -4.71 -24.21
C ILE A 812 -4.49 -6.07 -24.91
N ILE A 813 -5.24 -6.12 -26.01
CA ILE A 813 -5.45 -7.35 -26.78
C ILE A 813 -4.64 -7.27 -28.09
N PRO A 814 -3.40 -7.77 -28.17
CA PRO A 814 -2.63 -7.67 -29.42
C PRO A 814 -3.20 -8.54 -30.55
N ALA A 815 -3.86 -9.65 -30.22
CA ALA A 815 -4.34 -10.64 -31.17
C ALA A 815 -5.47 -11.48 -30.55
N PRO A 816 -6.24 -12.25 -31.36
CA PRO A 816 -7.32 -13.08 -30.84
C PRO A 816 -6.81 -14.10 -29.82
N GLY A 817 -7.48 -14.19 -28.67
CA GLY A 817 -7.13 -15.09 -27.57
C GLY A 817 -5.85 -14.71 -26.80
N GLN A 818 -5.25 -13.56 -27.07
CA GLN A 818 -4.04 -13.07 -26.38
C GLN A 818 -4.33 -11.77 -25.63
N LYS A 819 -3.75 -11.64 -24.44
CA LYS A 819 -3.71 -10.39 -23.65
C LYS A 819 -2.25 -10.06 -23.36
N ILE A 820 -1.94 -8.77 -23.28
CA ILE A 820 -0.71 -8.26 -22.70
C ILE A 820 -1.13 -7.45 -21.48
N PHE A 821 -0.74 -7.91 -20.30
CA PHE A 821 -1.07 -7.25 -19.04
C PHE A 821 -0.15 -6.06 -18.77
N LEU A 822 -0.53 -5.24 -17.80
CA LEU A 822 0.21 -4.06 -17.38
C LEU A 822 1.68 -4.34 -17.04
N SER A 823 1.94 -5.41 -16.30
CA SER A 823 3.29 -5.84 -15.91
C SER A 823 4.17 -6.19 -17.11
N GLU A 824 3.59 -6.81 -18.14
CA GLU A 824 4.32 -7.14 -19.37
C GLU A 824 4.62 -5.90 -20.23
N LEU A 825 3.72 -4.91 -20.23
CA LEU A 825 3.98 -3.62 -20.86
C LEU A 825 5.05 -2.84 -20.12
N ASP A 826 5.09 -2.93 -18.79
CA ASP A 826 6.14 -2.32 -17.99
C ASP A 826 7.50 -2.92 -18.31
N ASP A 827 7.60 -4.26 -18.33
CA ASP A 827 8.81 -4.99 -18.77
C ASP A 827 9.26 -4.55 -20.18
N LEU A 828 8.31 -4.35 -21.10
CA LEU A 828 8.60 -3.91 -22.46
C LEU A 828 9.34 -2.57 -22.50
N PHE A 829 8.92 -1.61 -21.67
CA PHE A 829 9.50 -0.26 -21.65
C PHE A 829 10.73 -0.16 -20.73
N GLN A 830 10.86 -1.01 -19.70
CA GLN A 830 12.00 -1.01 -18.79
C GLN A 830 13.18 -1.87 -19.26
N SER A 831 12.95 -2.91 -20.05
CA SER A 831 13.97 -3.92 -20.42
C SER A 831 15.15 -3.35 -21.23
N ASN A 832 15.03 -2.18 -21.83
CA ASN A 832 16.12 -1.53 -22.57
C ASN A 832 16.17 -0.01 -22.31
N PRO A 833 17.04 0.46 -21.40
CA PRO A 833 17.18 1.89 -21.08
C PRO A 833 17.60 2.78 -22.27
N GLN A 834 18.10 2.18 -23.36
CA GLN A 834 18.44 2.90 -24.60
C GLN A 834 17.24 3.08 -25.54
N ASN A 835 16.15 2.32 -25.32
CA ASN A 835 14.94 2.36 -26.13
C ASN A 835 13.88 3.24 -25.47
N VAL A 836 14.05 4.55 -25.64
CA VAL A 836 13.18 5.55 -25.02
C VAL A 836 12.06 5.95 -25.98
N VAL A 837 10.85 5.45 -25.73
CA VAL A 837 9.64 5.86 -26.44
C VAL A 837 9.30 7.30 -26.07
N GLN A 838 9.33 8.19 -27.06
CA GLN A 838 8.98 9.61 -26.89
C GLN A 838 7.46 9.81 -26.86
N LEU A 839 6.73 9.10 -27.72
CA LEU A 839 5.27 9.19 -27.81
C LEU A 839 4.64 7.80 -27.95
N LEU A 840 3.84 7.41 -26.97
CA LEU A 840 2.94 6.27 -27.05
C LEU A 840 1.53 6.75 -27.36
N VAL A 841 0.89 6.22 -28.40
CA VAL A 841 -0.52 6.47 -28.71
C VAL A 841 -1.30 5.18 -28.48
N LEU A 842 -2.07 5.16 -27.40
CA LEU A 842 -2.97 4.08 -27.04
C LEU A 842 -4.35 4.35 -27.66
N SER A 843 -4.51 4.03 -28.94
CA SER A 843 -5.77 4.12 -29.68
C SER A 843 -6.68 2.93 -29.34
N ALA A 844 -6.91 2.78 -28.04
CA ALA A 844 -7.66 1.72 -27.41
C ALA A 844 -8.70 2.31 -26.45
N CYS A 845 -9.78 1.57 -26.23
CA CYS A 845 -10.84 2.00 -25.33
C CYS A 845 -10.30 2.17 -23.90
N GLN A 846 -10.70 3.25 -23.22
CA GLN A 846 -10.51 3.45 -21.78
C GLN A 846 -9.04 3.42 -21.30
N THR A 847 -8.08 3.77 -22.17
CA THR A 847 -6.63 3.71 -21.88
C THR A 847 -6.07 4.87 -21.09
N ALA A 848 -6.84 5.96 -20.96
CA ALA A 848 -6.57 7.06 -20.05
C ALA A 848 -7.63 7.15 -18.93
N THR A 849 -8.59 6.22 -18.89
CA THR A 849 -9.50 6.06 -17.75
C THR A 849 -8.67 5.62 -16.55
N GLY A 850 -8.70 6.39 -15.47
CA GLY A 850 -8.24 5.96 -14.16
C GLY A 850 -9.43 5.58 -13.27
N ASP A 851 -9.13 5.19 -12.05
CA ASP A 851 -10.10 5.26 -10.96
C ASP A 851 -9.42 5.84 -9.71
N LYS A 852 -10.07 5.72 -8.56
CA LYS A 852 -9.60 6.29 -7.30
C LYS A 852 -8.26 5.73 -6.82
N ARG A 853 -7.77 4.60 -7.37
CA ARG A 853 -6.50 3.97 -6.95
C ARG A 853 -5.37 4.11 -7.95
N ALA A 854 -5.67 4.34 -9.23
CA ALA A 854 -4.66 4.25 -10.27
C ALA A 854 -4.65 5.50 -11.17
N ILE A 855 -3.55 6.25 -11.07
CA ILE A 855 -3.36 7.57 -11.67
C ILE A 855 -3.37 7.48 -13.21
N LEU A 856 -4.36 8.11 -13.83
CA LEU A 856 -4.43 8.37 -15.28
C LEU A 856 -4.36 7.13 -16.19
N GLY A 857 -4.79 5.97 -15.69
CA GLY A 857 -4.94 4.78 -16.52
C GLY A 857 -3.63 4.14 -16.96
N LEU A 858 -3.71 3.32 -18.03
CA LEU A 858 -2.55 2.76 -18.72
C LEU A 858 -1.59 3.86 -19.22
N SER A 859 -2.14 5.02 -19.57
CA SER A 859 -1.36 6.20 -19.98
C SER A 859 -0.48 6.75 -18.86
N GLY A 860 -0.96 6.79 -17.62
CA GLY A 860 -0.15 7.22 -16.47
C GLY A 860 0.93 6.22 -16.11
N VAL A 861 0.62 4.92 -16.12
CA VAL A 861 1.58 3.86 -15.81
C VAL A 861 2.72 3.83 -16.83
N THR A 862 2.41 3.95 -18.11
CA THR A 862 3.45 3.93 -19.16
C THR A 862 4.43 5.10 -19.06
N ILE A 863 3.99 6.29 -18.60
CA ILE A 863 4.91 7.40 -18.28
C ILE A 863 5.89 7.00 -17.17
N GLN A 864 5.42 6.27 -16.18
CA GLN A 864 6.22 5.82 -15.05
C GLN A 864 7.21 4.73 -15.49
N SER A 865 6.77 3.83 -16.38
CA SER A 865 7.60 2.84 -17.09
C SER A 865 8.65 3.45 -18.02
N GLY A 866 8.66 4.77 -18.22
CA GLY A 866 9.69 5.48 -18.99
C GLY A 866 9.23 6.03 -20.35
N VAL A 867 7.97 5.90 -20.72
CA VAL A 867 7.44 6.64 -21.88
C VAL A 867 7.46 8.14 -21.56
N ARG A 868 7.84 9.00 -22.52
CA ARG A 868 7.92 10.46 -22.27
C ARG A 868 6.57 11.16 -22.35
N SER A 869 5.74 10.73 -23.29
CA SER A 869 4.39 11.25 -23.52
C SER A 869 3.46 10.12 -23.96
N SER A 870 2.25 10.09 -23.43
CA SER A 870 1.21 9.13 -23.79
C SER A 870 -0.08 9.83 -24.18
N VAL A 871 -0.72 9.38 -25.26
CA VAL A 871 -2.06 9.80 -25.65
C VAL A 871 -3.01 8.62 -25.51
N GLY A 872 -4.09 8.80 -24.77
CA GLY A 872 -5.10 7.77 -24.53
C GLY A 872 -6.52 8.34 -24.41
N THR A 873 -7.51 7.47 -24.23
CA THR A 873 -8.92 7.86 -24.14
C THR A 873 -9.53 7.60 -22.76
N LEU A 874 -10.29 8.56 -22.23
CA LEU A 874 -11.04 8.40 -20.97
C LEU A 874 -12.29 7.52 -21.11
N TRP A 875 -12.77 7.23 -22.32
CA TRP A 875 -13.89 6.32 -22.59
C TRP A 875 -13.79 5.75 -24.00
N SER A 876 -14.52 4.67 -24.26
CA SER A 876 -14.63 4.06 -25.59
C SER A 876 -15.17 5.04 -26.63
N VAL A 877 -14.46 5.13 -27.76
CA VAL A 877 -14.82 5.98 -28.90
C VAL A 877 -15.21 5.12 -30.10
N ASP A 878 -16.05 5.67 -30.97
CA ASP A 878 -16.39 5.07 -32.26
C ASP A 878 -15.14 4.90 -33.13
N ASP A 879 -14.92 3.70 -33.67
CA ASP A 879 -13.71 3.33 -34.39
C ASP A 879 -13.45 4.19 -35.64
N ILE A 880 -14.49 4.51 -36.41
CA ILE A 880 -14.39 5.39 -37.58
C ILE A 880 -14.07 6.82 -37.13
N ALA A 881 -14.68 7.31 -36.05
CA ALA A 881 -14.35 8.62 -35.50
C ALA A 881 -12.88 8.69 -35.06
N THR A 882 -12.35 7.63 -34.46
CA THR A 882 -10.95 7.53 -34.04
C THR A 882 -9.98 7.62 -35.21
N ALA A 883 -10.23 6.87 -36.30
CA ALA A 883 -9.38 6.94 -37.50
C ALA A 883 -9.30 8.37 -38.07
N VAL A 884 -10.43 9.09 -38.09
CA VAL A 884 -10.49 10.50 -38.54
C VAL A 884 -9.79 11.44 -37.55
N PHE A 885 -9.95 11.20 -36.24
CA PHE A 885 -9.30 12.00 -35.21
C PHE A 885 -7.77 11.85 -35.26
N MET A 886 -7.27 10.61 -35.38
CA MET A 886 -5.84 10.33 -35.47
C MET A 886 -5.20 10.90 -36.73
N LYS A 887 -5.94 10.92 -37.85
CA LYS A 887 -5.53 11.67 -39.04
C LYS A 887 -5.18 13.11 -38.70
N LEU A 888 -6.12 13.82 -38.06
CA LEU A 888 -5.97 15.23 -37.72
C LEU A 888 -4.85 15.44 -36.70
N PHE A 889 -4.72 14.55 -35.72
CA PHE A 889 -3.65 14.59 -34.73
C PHE A 889 -2.26 14.47 -35.38
N TYR A 890 -2.02 13.43 -36.18
CA TYR A 890 -0.74 13.24 -36.87
C TYR A 890 -0.46 14.31 -37.94
N GLU A 891 -1.49 14.86 -38.60
CA GLU A 891 -1.30 15.99 -39.52
C GLU A 891 -0.87 17.28 -38.82
N ASN A 892 -1.19 17.43 -37.53
CA ASN A 892 -0.84 18.60 -36.72
C ASN A 892 0.45 18.40 -35.90
N ILE A 893 0.91 17.17 -35.69
CA ILE A 893 2.10 16.89 -34.86
C ILE A 893 3.35 17.62 -35.35
N GLY A 894 3.51 17.78 -36.67
CA GLY A 894 4.63 18.51 -37.28
C GLY A 894 4.41 19.99 -37.52
N LYS A 895 3.16 20.46 -37.41
CA LYS A 895 2.78 21.87 -37.63
C LYS A 895 2.70 22.68 -36.33
N SER A 896 2.50 22.00 -35.21
CA SER A 896 2.25 22.60 -33.90
C SER A 896 3.56 22.78 -33.11
N SER A 897 3.51 23.59 -32.05
CA SER A 897 4.67 23.83 -31.18
C SER A 897 4.93 22.66 -30.21
N GLY A 898 3.98 21.73 -30.08
CA GLY A 898 4.08 20.56 -29.21
C GLY A 898 2.96 19.55 -29.43
N ILE A 899 3.03 18.42 -28.72
CA ILE A 899 2.05 17.32 -28.82
C ILE A 899 0.67 17.77 -28.30
N ALA A 900 0.64 18.53 -27.20
CA ALA A 900 -0.61 19.02 -26.62
C ALA A 900 -1.35 19.99 -27.56
N GLU A 901 -0.63 20.87 -28.26
CA GLU A 901 -1.22 21.74 -29.28
C GLU A 901 -1.73 20.93 -30.49
N ALA A 902 -0.99 19.91 -30.93
CA ALA A 902 -1.45 19.05 -32.02
C ALA A 902 -2.75 18.31 -31.67
N LEU A 903 -2.86 17.83 -30.42
CA LEU A 903 -4.08 17.22 -29.89
C LEU A 903 -5.22 18.23 -29.81
N GLN A 904 -4.95 19.43 -29.31
CA GLN A 904 -5.91 20.53 -29.24
C GLN A 904 -6.51 20.83 -30.62
N GLN A 905 -5.70 20.92 -31.68
CA GLN A 905 -6.19 21.20 -33.03
C GLN A 905 -7.12 20.10 -33.56
N ALA A 906 -6.84 18.83 -33.27
CA ALA A 906 -7.73 17.73 -33.60
C ALA A 906 -9.07 17.83 -32.83
N GLN A 907 -9.03 18.18 -31.55
CA GLN A 907 -10.23 18.39 -30.72
C GLN A 907 -11.09 19.55 -31.21
N ILE A 908 -10.47 20.71 -31.49
CA ILE A 908 -11.15 21.90 -32.02
C ILE A 908 -11.78 21.59 -33.38
N SER A 909 -11.09 20.83 -34.24
CA SER A 909 -11.61 20.45 -35.56
C SER A 909 -12.93 19.66 -35.45
N PHE A 910 -13.02 18.73 -34.50
CA PHE A 910 -14.27 17.99 -34.23
C PHE A 910 -15.33 18.89 -33.59
N LEU A 911 -14.97 19.67 -32.58
CA LEU A 911 -15.85 20.58 -31.86
C LEU A 911 -16.54 21.59 -32.81
N ARG A 912 -15.77 22.21 -33.71
CA ARG A 912 -16.26 23.15 -34.72
C ARG A 912 -16.88 22.45 -35.93
N GLY A 913 -16.63 21.16 -36.11
CA GLY A 913 -17.15 20.35 -37.22
C GLY A 913 -16.49 20.65 -38.56
N GLY A 914 -15.19 21.02 -38.54
CA GLY A 914 -14.36 21.40 -39.69
C GLY A 914 -14.15 22.92 -39.83
N GLU A 915 -13.01 23.33 -40.40
CA GLU A 915 -12.78 24.70 -40.89
C GLU A 915 -13.51 24.96 -42.22
N GLU A 916 -13.62 26.22 -42.65
CA GLU A 916 -14.05 26.57 -44.01
C GLU A 916 -13.19 25.83 -45.04
N GLY A 917 -13.76 24.78 -45.67
CA GLY A 917 -13.07 23.91 -46.62
C GLY A 917 -13.12 22.40 -46.29
N TYR A 918 -13.45 22.02 -45.05
CA TYR A 918 -13.59 20.62 -44.62
C TYR A 918 -15.02 20.33 -44.15
N GLU A 919 -15.99 20.24 -45.08
CA GLU A 919 -17.43 20.23 -44.76
C GLU A 919 -18.00 19.00 -44.01
N ASN A 920 -17.22 17.97 -43.64
CA ASN A 920 -17.77 16.66 -43.28
C ASN A 920 -17.63 16.16 -41.82
N TYR A 921 -17.25 17.00 -40.84
CA TYR A 921 -17.10 16.55 -39.44
C TYR A 921 -18.26 16.92 -38.51
N ARG A 922 -19.36 17.51 -39.02
CA ARG A 922 -20.51 17.93 -38.20
C ARG A 922 -21.11 16.82 -37.32
N ARG A 923 -21.00 15.55 -37.75
CA ARG A 923 -21.48 14.39 -36.99
C ARG A 923 -20.68 14.10 -35.71
N TYR A 924 -19.49 14.69 -35.58
CA TYR A 924 -18.55 14.46 -34.47
C TYR A 924 -18.45 15.64 -33.48
N ARG A 925 -19.35 16.63 -33.56
CA ARG A 925 -19.35 17.80 -32.65
C ARG A 925 -19.68 17.47 -31.19
N ASP A 926 -20.33 16.33 -30.95
CA ASP A 926 -20.70 15.93 -29.59
C ASP A 926 -19.44 15.60 -28.77
N SER A 927 -19.40 16.07 -27.51
CA SER A 927 -18.27 15.91 -26.58
C SER A 927 -17.72 14.49 -26.49
N ARG A 928 -18.60 13.49 -26.56
CA ARG A 928 -18.26 12.06 -26.62
C ARG A 928 -17.26 11.66 -27.71
N PHE A 929 -17.07 12.46 -28.76
CA PHE A 929 -16.11 12.16 -29.84
C PHE A 929 -14.76 12.84 -29.72
N TRP A 930 -14.67 14.07 -29.18
CA TRP A 930 -13.41 14.84 -29.14
C TRP A 930 -12.83 15.00 -27.74
N ALA A 931 -13.68 15.00 -26.72
CA ALA A 931 -13.27 15.14 -25.33
C ALA A 931 -12.54 13.94 -24.71
N PRO A 932 -12.68 12.67 -25.16
CA PRO A 932 -12.03 11.55 -24.46
C PRO A 932 -10.50 11.59 -24.53
N TYR A 933 -9.94 12.21 -25.56
CA TYR A 933 -8.49 12.17 -25.81
C TYR A 933 -7.74 13.08 -24.85
N MET A 934 -6.80 12.49 -24.12
CA MET A 934 -5.95 13.17 -23.15
C MET A 934 -4.48 12.87 -23.47
N ILE A 935 -3.62 13.85 -23.24
CA ILE A 935 -2.17 13.66 -23.20
C ILE A 935 -1.69 13.64 -21.76
N VAL A 936 -0.90 12.63 -21.42
CA VAL A 936 -0.25 12.45 -20.13
C VAL A 936 1.26 12.49 -20.34
N GLY A 937 2.00 13.22 -19.49
CA GLY A 937 3.46 13.34 -19.56
C GLY A 937 3.92 14.63 -20.24
N ASN A 938 5.06 14.58 -20.92
CA ASN A 938 5.66 15.77 -21.52
C ASN A 938 4.79 16.28 -22.70
N TRP A 939 4.50 17.58 -22.74
CA TRP A 939 3.63 18.20 -23.74
C TRP A 939 4.38 18.82 -24.93
N GLN A 940 5.70 18.97 -24.78
CA GLN A 940 6.56 19.70 -25.71
C GLN A 940 6.80 18.91 -27.01
N LYS A 941 7.47 19.55 -27.97
CA LYS A 941 7.69 19.00 -29.31
C LYS A 941 8.61 17.77 -29.32
N VAL A 942 8.22 16.72 -30.05
CA VAL A 942 9.03 15.50 -30.24
C VAL A 942 10.08 15.62 -31.36
N ILE A 943 9.82 16.49 -32.36
CA ILE A 943 10.65 16.65 -33.57
C ILE A 943 11.07 18.11 -33.73
N GLU A 944 12.35 18.39 -33.97
CA GLU A 944 12.75 19.64 -34.62
C GLU A 944 12.47 19.51 -36.13
N PHE A 945 11.40 20.13 -36.62
CA PHE A 945 11.13 20.30 -38.05
C PHE A 945 11.86 21.54 -38.56
#